data_AF-A0A969TJD2-F1
#
_entry.id   AF-A0A969TJD2-F1
#
_cell.length_a   1.000
_cell.length_b   1.000
_cell.length_c   1.000
_cell.angle_alpha   90.00
_cell.angle_beta   90.00
_cell.angle_gamma   90.00
#
_symmetry.space_group_name_H-M   'P 1'
#
loop_
_entity.id
_entity.type
_entity.pdbx_description
1 polymer ?
#
loop_
_entity_poly.entity_id
_entity_poly.type
_entity_poly.pdbx_seq_one_letter_code
_entity_poly.pdbx_strand_id
1 'polypeptide(L)'
;MNTSDAQNWQVANQHYLAVALEGIRAALQRYIAEAQGDEPVSTSQNSISEKLQVIAAAMPVPPALHTVCTAFALTLFERDLLLLCAGVELSASLAQLCATAQGSSQLAYPTFSLALAALPDAHWSALTPVRPLRHWRLIEVSNGESLTQSRLRVDERVLHYLNGISYLDDRLQGLIAPVTTVSELAASHCHLAERIISIWSSQEGSSGYLAIQLCGDTAESKTAIALSACAALGIQLHTLRAIDLPATVAEREALARLWEREAILTNSALLLECEQLDEMGNETMRQEKRMQTILPFVEALRSYLIVTTHDPLQFCQRPSLRLEVNQLSTDEQRSLWQRSLQTLEINLNGKLEALISQFSLSSQTIQETCLDFKINCENKSDLPTFDVLWETCRSQTRTRMEDLAQRISPMATWDDLVLPEPQRQTLREMTAQVRQRSTVYETWEFARRGANGLGISALFVGESGTGKTMAAEVVAHELQLDLYRIDLSQIVSKYIGETEKNLRRVFAAAETGGAILLFDEADALFGRRSEVKDSHDRYANIEVSYLLQRMEAYRGLAILTTNLKSAIDPAFLRRLRFVVQFPFPDATQRLEIWRRMFPPKLPTQGLDLTKLARLNVPGGNIRNIALNAAFLAADAGEPVQMKHLLQAAQSEYTKLEKSLTSTEVGGWI
;
A
#
# COMPACT_ATOMS: atom_id res chain seq x y z
N MET A 1 1.65 6.74 -32.55
CA MET A 1 1.87 7.51 -33.80
C MET A 1 3.37 7.71 -33.96
N ASN A 2 3.93 7.47 -35.16
CA ASN A 2 5.32 7.85 -35.46
C ASN A 2 5.46 9.38 -35.39
N THR A 3 6.65 9.89 -35.07
CA THR A 3 6.91 11.34 -34.92
C THR A 3 6.58 12.15 -36.17
N SER A 4 6.78 11.60 -37.37
CA SER A 4 6.39 12.21 -38.64
C SER A 4 4.88 12.37 -38.82
N ASP A 5 4.11 11.37 -38.36
CA ASP A 5 2.65 11.36 -38.52
C ASP A 5 1.98 12.31 -37.52
N ALA A 6 2.55 12.42 -36.32
CA ALA A 6 2.10 13.38 -35.31
C ALA A 6 2.32 14.84 -35.78
N GLN A 7 3.47 15.12 -36.40
CA GLN A 7 3.79 16.44 -36.91
C GLN A 7 2.89 16.82 -38.11
N ASN A 8 2.60 15.85 -38.99
CA ASN A 8 1.65 16.03 -40.08
C ASN A 8 0.21 16.26 -39.58
N TRP A 9 -0.22 15.54 -38.54
CA TRP A 9 -1.53 15.74 -37.93
C TRP A 9 -1.65 17.12 -37.27
N GLN A 10 -0.62 17.58 -36.56
CA GLN A 10 -0.65 18.87 -35.87
C GLN A 10 -0.82 20.04 -36.85
N VAL A 11 -0.12 20.01 -37.99
CA VAL A 11 -0.27 21.01 -39.06
C VAL A 11 -1.68 20.96 -39.65
N ALA A 12 -2.21 19.77 -39.93
CA ALA A 12 -3.57 19.61 -40.44
C ALA A 12 -4.64 20.09 -39.44
N ASN A 13 -4.45 19.83 -38.15
CA ASN A 13 -5.32 20.30 -37.07
C ASN A 13 -5.32 21.82 -36.94
N GLN A 14 -4.14 22.46 -37.03
CA GLN A 14 -4.04 23.93 -37.03
C GLN A 14 -4.72 24.55 -38.25
N HIS A 15 -4.57 23.94 -39.44
CA HIS A 15 -5.27 24.38 -40.63
C HIS A 15 -6.79 24.24 -40.48
N TYR A 16 -7.27 23.12 -39.94
CA TYR A 16 -8.69 22.92 -39.64
C TYR A 16 -9.23 24.01 -38.70
N LEU A 17 -8.50 24.30 -37.61
CA LEU A 17 -8.87 25.34 -36.66
C LEU A 17 -8.90 26.73 -37.30
N ALA A 18 -7.91 27.06 -38.15
CA ALA A 18 -7.86 28.33 -38.86
C ALA A 18 -9.10 28.54 -39.77
N VAL A 19 -9.50 27.51 -40.53
CA VAL A 19 -10.70 27.55 -41.38
C VAL A 19 -11.97 27.68 -40.54
N ALA A 20 -12.04 27.02 -39.38
CA ALA A 20 -13.18 27.16 -38.47
C ALA A 20 -13.30 28.60 -37.92
N LEU A 21 -12.16 29.23 -37.59
CA LEU A 21 -12.12 30.63 -37.15
C LEU A 21 -12.49 31.63 -38.26
N GLU A 22 -12.24 31.31 -39.53
CA GLU A 22 -12.75 32.12 -40.66
C GLU A 22 -14.28 32.15 -40.69
N GLY A 23 -14.95 31.06 -40.31
CA GLY A 23 -16.41 31.03 -40.16
C GLY A 23 -16.92 32.02 -39.13
N ILE A 24 -16.27 32.09 -37.96
CA ILE A 24 -16.60 33.06 -36.91
C ILE A 24 -16.32 34.50 -37.36
N ARG A 25 -15.19 34.72 -38.05
CA ARG A 25 -14.84 36.02 -38.63
C ARG A 25 -15.93 36.51 -39.57
N ALA A 26 -16.39 35.64 -40.49
CA ALA A 26 -17.45 35.96 -41.44
C ALA A 26 -18.78 36.27 -40.75
N ALA A 27 -19.12 35.56 -39.67
CA ALA A 27 -20.32 35.83 -38.87
C ALA A 27 -20.28 37.22 -38.20
N LEU A 28 -19.15 37.57 -37.57
CA LEU A 28 -18.97 38.90 -36.97
C LEU A 28 -18.99 40.02 -38.00
N GLN A 29 -18.34 39.85 -39.16
CA GLN A 29 -18.34 40.83 -40.23
C GLN A 29 -19.74 41.07 -40.81
N ARG A 30 -20.54 40.00 -40.96
CA ARG A 30 -21.94 40.11 -41.39
C ARG A 30 -22.75 40.93 -40.38
N TYR A 31 -22.62 40.63 -39.10
CA TYR A 31 -23.30 41.37 -38.05
C TYR A 31 -22.91 42.86 -38.03
N ILE A 32 -21.62 43.18 -38.20
CA ILE A 32 -21.14 44.56 -38.30
C ILE A 32 -21.72 45.27 -39.53
N ALA A 33 -21.72 44.61 -40.69
CA ALA A 33 -22.28 45.17 -41.93
C ALA A 33 -23.79 45.42 -41.81
N GLU A 34 -24.53 44.48 -41.22
CA GLU A 34 -25.97 44.63 -40.93
C GLU A 34 -26.24 45.80 -39.96
N ALA A 35 -25.39 45.97 -38.94
CA ALA A 35 -25.50 47.09 -37.99
C ALA A 35 -25.14 48.45 -38.62
N GLN A 36 -24.30 48.47 -39.67
CA GLN A 36 -23.88 49.67 -40.40
C GLN A 36 -24.75 49.98 -41.63
N GLY A 37 -25.64 49.06 -42.03
CA GLY A 37 -26.52 49.20 -43.19
C GLY A 37 -25.88 48.88 -44.54
N ASP A 38 -24.73 48.20 -44.56
CA ASP A 38 -23.99 47.81 -45.76
C ASP A 38 -24.47 46.47 -46.33
N GLU A 39 -24.33 46.24 -47.64
CA GLU A 39 -24.63 44.94 -48.25
C GLU A 39 -23.69 43.85 -47.70
N PRO A 40 -24.23 42.73 -47.18
CA PRO A 40 -23.41 41.69 -46.55
C PRO A 40 -22.52 40.97 -47.58
N VAL A 41 -21.22 40.87 -47.30
CA VAL A 41 -20.28 40.09 -48.11
C VAL A 41 -20.71 38.61 -48.11
N SER A 42 -21.08 38.10 -49.28
CA SER A 42 -21.65 36.76 -49.49
C SER A 42 -20.60 35.65 -49.38
N THR A 43 -20.04 35.44 -48.19
CA THR A 43 -19.32 34.19 -47.90
C THR A 43 -20.35 33.17 -47.42
N SER A 44 -20.70 32.19 -48.26
CA SER A 44 -21.73 31.20 -47.91
C SER A 44 -21.21 30.29 -46.79
N GLN A 45 -21.95 30.18 -45.68
CA GLN A 45 -21.62 29.28 -44.56
C GLN A 45 -21.46 27.82 -45.02
N ASN A 46 -22.17 27.43 -46.09
CA ASN A 46 -22.06 26.12 -46.74
C ASN A 46 -20.63 25.85 -47.27
N SER A 47 -19.96 26.86 -47.84
CA SER A 47 -18.60 26.69 -48.38
C SER A 47 -17.53 26.42 -47.30
N ILE A 48 -17.73 26.91 -46.08
CA ILE A 48 -16.80 26.69 -44.96
C ILE A 48 -17.01 25.30 -44.36
N SER A 49 -18.28 24.88 -44.21
CA SER A 49 -18.63 23.54 -43.74
C SER A 49 -18.07 22.44 -44.67
N GLU A 50 -18.19 22.62 -45.98
CA GLU A 50 -17.63 21.70 -47.00
C GLU A 50 -16.09 21.62 -46.89
N LYS A 51 -15.40 22.75 -46.76
CA LYS A 51 -13.94 22.78 -46.56
C LYS A 51 -13.51 22.04 -45.29
N LEU A 52 -14.22 22.24 -44.18
CA LEU A 52 -13.93 21.54 -42.92
C LEU A 52 -14.12 20.03 -43.06
N GLN A 53 -15.18 19.58 -43.74
CA GLN A 53 -15.40 18.15 -43.99
C GLN A 53 -14.27 17.53 -44.83
N VAL A 54 -13.81 18.22 -45.87
CA VAL A 54 -12.69 17.75 -46.71
C VAL A 54 -11.40 17.61 -45.90
N ILE A 55 -11.07 18.59 -45.06
CA ILE A 55 -9.86 18.55 -44.21
C ILE A 55 -9.98 17.42 -43.19
N ALA A 56 -11.13 17.29 -42.51
CA ALA A 56 -11.34 16.23 -41.52
C ALA A 56 -11.27 14.83 -42.14
N ALA A 57 -11.82 14.62 -43.34
CA ALA A 57 -11.79 13.33 -44.03
C ALA A 57 -10.37 12.90 -44.46
N ALA A 58 -9.45 13.86 -44.63
CA ALA A 58 -8.06 13.59 -44.99
C ALA A 58 -7.16 13.26 -43.77
N MET A 59 -7.68 13.40 -42.54
CA MET A 59 -6.91 13.19 -41.31
C MET A 59 -7.07 11.76 -40.76
N PRO A 60 -5.99 11.12 -40.28
CA PRO A 60 -6.04 9.77 -39.72
C PRO A 60 -6.76 9.69 -38.36
N VAL A 61 -6.78 10.81 -37.63
CA VAL A 61 -7.46 10.97 -36.34
C VAL A 61 -8.28 12.26 -36.42
N PRO A 62 -9.50 12.31 -35.87
CA PRO A 62 -10.34 13.50 -35.91
C PRO A 62 -9.61 14.76 -35.41
N PRO A 63 -9.89 15.94 -35.99
CA PRO A 63 -9.37 17.22 -35.48
C PRO A 63 -9.76 17.45 -34.02
N ALA A 64 -8.91 18.15 -33.25
CA ALA A 64 -9.15 18.40 -31.83
C ALA A 64 -10.50 19.07 -31.55
N LEU A 65 -10.89 20.05 -32.37
CA LEU A 65 -12.20 20.70 -32.26
C LEU A 65 -13.35 19.71 -32.45
N HIS A 66 -13.26 18.84 -33.45
CA HIS A 66 -14.27 17.82 -33.71
C HIS A 66 -14.39 16.88 -32.50
N THR A 67 -13.26 16.41 -31.97
CA THR A 67 -13.22 15.56 -30.77
C THR A 67 -13.88 16.23 -29.57
N VAL A 68 -13.58 17.51 -29.28
CA VAL A 68 -14.23 18.28 -28.20
C VAL A 68 -15.74 18.37 -28.43
N CYS A 69 -16.18 18.69 -29.65
CA CYS A 69 -17.61 18.80 -29.96
C CYS A 69 -18.35 17.47 -29.80
N THR A 70 -17.79 16.38 -30.30
CA THR A 70 -18.42 15.06 -30.19
C THR A 70 -18.40 14.54 -28.77
N ALA A 71 -17.28 14.69 -28.05
CA ALA A 71 -17.12 14.11 -26.74
C ALA A 71 -17.96 14.81 -25.66
N PHE A 72 -18.14 16.13 -25.78
CA PHE A 72 -18.97 16.91 -24.87
C PHE A 72 -20.38 17.20 -25.42
N ALA A 73 -20.74 16.61 -26.57
CA ALA A 73 -22.02 16.78 -27.25
C ALA A 73 -22.42 18.26 -27.44
N LEU A 74 -21.46 19.09 -27.88
CA LEU A 74 -21.69 20.52 -28.09
C LEU A 74 -22.65 20.76 -29.26
N THR A 75 -23.62 21.65 -29.05
CA THR A 75 -24.42 22.23 -30.14
C THR A 75 -23.56 23.10 -31.05
N LEU A 76 -24.07 23.42 -32.25
CA LEU A 76 -23.37 24.32 -33.19
C LEU A 76 -23.10 25.70 -32.57
N PHE A 77 -24.07 26.26 -31.86
CA PHE A 77 -23.90 27.53 -31.14
C PHE A 77 -22.86 27.43 -30.02
N GLU A 78 -22.85 26.35 -29.23
CA GLU A 78 -21.84 26.16 -28.17
C GLU A 78 -20.43 25.98 -28.75
N ARG A 79 -20.29 25.26 -29.88
CA ARG A 79 -19.03 25.16 -30.64
C ARG A 79 -18.57 26.54 -31.10
N ASP A 80 -19.45 27.31 -31.72
CA ASP A 80 -19.10 28.61 -32.30
C ASP A 80 -18.76 29.63 -31.19
N LEU A 81 -19.41 29.53 -30.04
CA LEU A 81 -19.07 30.30 -28.84
C LEU A 81 -17.67 29.95 -28.31
N LEU A 82 -17.33 28.65 -28.27
CA LEU A 82 -15.98 28.19 -27.90
C LEU A 82 -14.93 28.70 -28.90
N LEU A 83 -15.22 28.63 -30.20
CA LEU A 83 -14.35 29.15 -31.26
C LEU A 83 -14.18 30.67 -31.20
N LEU A 84 -15.24 31.42 -30.88
CA LEU A 84 -15.15 32.86 -30.68
C LEU A 84 -14.20 33.20 -29.52
N CYS A 85 -14.30 32.45 -28.41
CA CYS A 85 -13.40 32.61 -27.27
C CYS A 85 -11.95 32.25 -27.60
N ALA A 86 -11.72 31.11 -28.28
CA ALA A 86 -10.38 30.71 -28.71
C ALA A 86 -9.80 31.67 -29.76
N GLY A 87 -10.62 32.15 -30.69
CA GLY A 87 -10.21 33.00 -31.81
C GLY A 87 -9.67 34.37 -31.37
N VAL A 88 -10.24 34.96 -30.32
CA VAL A 88 -9.76 36.22 -29.76
C VAL A 88 -8.37 36.08 -29.13
N GLU A 89 -8.09 34.95 -28.48
CA GLU A 89 -6.76 34.66 -27.89
C GLU A 89 -5.73 34.28 -28.97
N LEU A 90 -6.16 33.68 -30.09
CA LEU A 90 -5.27 33.25 -31.18
C LEU A 90 -5.03 34.33 -32.26
N SER A 91 -5.91 35.31 -32.40
CA SER A 91 -5.86 36.28 -33.49
C SER A 91 -6.31 37.68 -33.04
N ALA A 92 -5.36 38.62 -33.02
CA ALA A 92 -5.63 40.02 -32.71
C ALA A 92 -6.71 40.66 -33.60
N SER A 93 -6.84 40.21 -34.86
CA SER A 93 -7.90 40.70 -35.77
C SER A 93 -9.32 40.33 -35.32
N LEU A 94 -9.51 39.17 -34.66
CA LEU A 94 -10.81 38.76 -34.13
C LEU A 94 -11.16 39.56 -32.87
N ALA A 95 -10.16 39.87 -32.04
CA ALA A 95 -10.33 40.78 -30.90
C ALA A 95 -10.81 42.17 -31.34
N GLN A 96 -10.23 42.71 -32.41
CA GLN A 96 -10.64 43.97 -33.01
C GLN A 96 -12.07 43.91 -33.56
N LEU A 97 -12.44 42.81 -34.23
CA LEU A 97 -13.82 42.62 -34.71
C LEU A 97 -14.83 42.57 -33.56
N CYS A 98 -14.48 41.96 -32.42
CA CYS A 98 -15.33 41.98 -31.23
C CYS A 98 -15.53 43.40 -30.69
N ALA A 99 -14.49 44.23 -30.68
CA ALA A 99 -14.59 45.63 -30.27
C ALA A 99 -15.49 46.44 -31.21
N THR A 100 -15.32 46.28 -32.52
CA THR A 100 -16.15 46.95 -33.54
C THR A 100 -17.61 46.51 -33.46
N ALA A 101 -17.87 45.20 -33.34
CA ALA A 101 -19.22 44.66 -33.24
C ALA A 101 -19.96 45.13 -31.97
N GLN A 102 -19.24 45.42 -30.89
CA GLN A 102 -19.81 45.91 -29.64
C GLN A 102 -19.81 47.45 -29.53
N GLY A 103 -19.31 48.16 -30.54
CA GLY A 103 -19.28 49.62 -30.59
C GLY A 103 -18.34 50.28 -29.57
N SER A 104 -17.36 49.54 -29.02
CA SER A 104 -16.41 50.06 -28.03
C SER A 104 -15.05 49.42 -28.15
N SER A 105 -14.00 50.23 -28.26
CA SER A 105 -12.60 49.79 -28.29
C SER A 105 -12.16 49.09 -26.99
N GLN A 106 -12.86 49.33 -25.88
CA GLN A 106 -12.58 48.69 -24.59
C GLN A 106 -13.15 47.25 -24.51
N LEU A 107 -14.08 46.88 -25.39
CA LEU A 107 -14.73 45.57 -25.43
C LEU A 107 -14.10 44.66 -26.50
N ALA A 108 -12.77 44.57 -26.52
CA ALA A 108 -12.03 43.69 -27.45
C ALA A 108 -12.06 42.21 -27.04
N TYR A 109 -13.16 41.75 -26.45
CA TYR A 109 -13.35 40.40 -25.94
C TYR A 109 -14.76 39.89 -26.20
N PRO A 110 -14.97 38.56 -26.25
CA PRO A 110 -16.30 37.99 -26.44
C PRO A 110 -17.18 38.21 -25.21
N THR A 111 -18.41 38.61 -25.45
CA THR A 111 -19.49 38.65 -24.45
C THR A 111 -20.62 37.72 -24.90
N PHE A 112 -21.45 37.26 -23.96
CA PHE A 112 -22.58 36.43 -24.33
C PHE A 112 -23.64 37.20 -25.13
N SER A 113 -23.80 38.50 -24.85
CA SER A 113 -24.66 39.37 -25.66
C SER A 113 -24.20 39.46 -27.12
N LEU A 114 -22.89 39.57 -27.37
CA LEU A 114 -22.34 39.56 -28.73
C LEU A 114 -22.61 38.21 -29.41
N ALA A 115 -22.35 37.12 -28.71
CA ALA A 115 -22.58 35.77 -29.24
C ALA A 115 -24.05 35.54 -29.61
N LEU A 116 -25.00 35.95 -28.75
CA LEU A 116 -26.44 35.83 -29.02
C LEU A 116 -26.90 36.64 -30.24
N ALA A 117 -26.24 37.76 -30.52
CA ALA A 117 -26.60 38.65 -31.63
C ALA A 117 -25.94 38.25 -32.96
N ALA A 118 -24.69 37.78 -32.93
CA ALA A 118 -23.87 37.59 -34.12
C ALA A 118 -23.76 36.13 -34.61
N LEU A 119 -23.98 35.13 -33.74
CA LEU A 119 -23.84 33.72 -34.10
C LEU A 119 -25.20 33.07 -34.41
N PRO A 120 -25.26 32.08 -35.34
CA PRO A 120 -26.49 31.37 -35.67
C PRO A 120 -26.95 30.45 -34.53
N ASP A 121 -28.24 30.08 -34.55
CA ASP A 121 -28.87 29.12 -33.61
C ASP A 121 -28.67 29.46 -32.11
N ALA A 122 -28.59 30.75 -31.82
CA ALA A 122 -28.35 31.29 -30.49
C ALA A 122 -29.43 30.87 -29.47
N HIS A 123 -28.99 30.41 -28.30
CA HIS A 123 -29.89 30.03 -27.22
C HIS A 123 -29.31 30.32 -25.83
N TRP A 124 -30.17 30.81 -24.94
CA TRP A 124 -29.80 31.22 -23.58
C TRP A 124 -29.23 30.08 -22.72
N SER A 125 -29.62 28.83 -22.99
CA SER A 125 -29.20 27.71 -22.15
C SER A 125 -27.70 27.42 -22.22
N ALA A 126 -26.98 27.85 -23.27
CA ALA A 126 -25.57 27.56 -23.52
C ALA A 126 -24.61 27.94 -22.37
N LEU A 127 -24.92 29.00 -21.60
CA LEU A 127 -24.14 29.43 -20.43
C LEU A 127 -24.80 29.08 -19.07
N THR A 128 -25.71 28.13 -19.04
CA THR A 128 -26.19 27.60 -17.77
C THR A 128 -25.12 26.70 -17.13
N PRO A 129 -25.04 26.62 -15.78
CA PRO A 129 -24.02 25.80 -15.10
C PRO A 129 -24.05 24.30 -15.42
N VAL A 130 -25.18 23.80 -15.93
CA VAL A 130 -25.41 22.39 -16.28
C VAL A 130 -25.06 22.06 -17.73
N ARG A 131 -24.86 23.06 -18.59
CA ARG A 131 -24.48 22.85 -20.00
C ARG A 131 -22.97 22.65 -20.15
N PRO A 132 -22.53 21.95 -21.20
CA PRO A 132 -21.14 21.53 -21.37
C PRO A 132 -20.09 22.64 -21.23
N LEU A 133 -20.35 23.84 -21.79
CA LEU A 133 -19.38 24.94 -21.79
C LEU A 133 -18.96 25.37 -20.38
N ARG A 134 -19.92 25.46 -19.45
CA ARG A 134 -19.64 25.82 -18.04
C ARG A 134 -19.43 24.61 -17.16
N HIS A 135 -20.17 23.52 -17.39
CA HIS A 135 -20.06 22.31 -16.60
C HIS A 135 -18.65 21.72 -16.66
N TRP A 136 -18.10 21.58 -17.89
CA TRP A 136 -16.74 21.10 -18.13
C TRP A 136 -15.70 22.23 -18.13
N ARG A 137 -16.07 23.46 -17.74
CA ARG A 137 -15.18 24.63 -17.74
C ARG A 137 -14.42 24.77 -19.08
N LEU A 138 -15.09 24.59 -20.21
CA LEU A 138 -14.47 24.83 -21.53
C LEU A 138 -14.26 26.34 -21.75
N ILE A 139 -15.15 27.13 -21.14
CA ILE A 139 -15.11 28.59 -21.12
C ILE A 139 -15.25 29.06 -19.68
N GLU A 140 -14.49 30.09 -19.33
CA GLU A 140 -14.58 30.82 -18.07
C GLU A 140 -15.33 32.13 -18.27
N VAL A 141 -16.24 32.42 -17.34
CA VAL A 141 -16.97 33.68 -17.29
C VAL A 141 -16.32 34.56 -16.23
N SER A 142 -15.78 35.70 -16.63
CA SER A 142 -15.16 36.65 -15.70
C SER A 142 -16.22 37.27 -14.78
N ASN A 143 -15.83 37.56 -13.55
CA ASN A 143 -16.69 38.29 -12.60
C ASN A 143 -16.98 39.68 -13.17
N GLY A 144 -18.25 39.98 -13.42
CA GLY A 144 -18.74 41.24 -13.96
C GLY A 144 -20.14 41.56 -13.41
N GLU A 145 -20.65 42.75 -13.70
CA GLU A 145 -21.95 43.21 -13.19
C GLU A 145 -23.14 42.42 -13.76
N SER A 146 -23.02 41.87 -14.97
CA SER A 146 -24.05 41.05 -15.60
C SER A 146 -23.46 39.87 -16.37
N LEU A 147 -24.16 38.72 -16.35
CA LEU A 147 -23.73 37.49 -17.02
C LEU A 147 -23.54 37.69 -18.54
N THR A 148 -24.37 38.53 -19.15
CA THR A 148 -24.37 38.72 -20.60
C THR A 148 -23.21 39.58 -21.09
N GLN A 149 -22.78 40.55 -20.28
CA GLN A 149 -21.71 41.50 -20.61
C GLN A 149 -20.35 41.09 -20.02
N SER A 150 -20.33 40.12 -19.10
CA SER A 150 -19.10 39.53 -18.59
C SER A 150 -18.20 39.02 -19.73
N ARG A 151 -16.89 39.22 -19.57
CA ARG A 151 -15.89 38.67 -20.47
C ARG A 151 -15.90 37.15 -20.44
N LEU A 152 -16.04 36.54 -21.61
CA LEU A 152 -15.87 35.11 -21.82
C LEU A 152 -14.43 34.83 -22.25
N ARG A 153 -13.82 33.80 -21.68
CA ARG A 153 -12.47 33.33 -22.04
C ARG A 153 -12.49 31.83 -22.23
N VAL A 154 -11.73 31.31 -23.19
CA VAL A 154 -11.49 29.87 -23.27
C VAL A 154 -10.56 29.44 -22.13
N ASP A 155 -10.79 28.26 -21.56
CA ASP A 155 -9.87 27.68 -20.58
C ASP A 155 -8.54 27.33 -21.25
N GLU A 156 -7.42 27.65 -20.61
CA GLU A 156 -6.07 27.52 -21.17
C GLU A 156 -5.78 26.08 -21.64
N ARG A 157 -6.13 25.08 -20.83
CA ARG A 157 -5.92 23.66 -21.15
C ARG A 157 -6.70 23.26 -22.41
N VAL A 158 -7.91 23.79 -22.60
CA VAL A 158 -8.74 23.55 -23.79
C VAL A 158 -8.18 24.28 -25.01
N LEU A 159 -7.70 25.52 -24.85
CA LEU A 159 -7.04 26.26 -25.93
C LEU A 159 -5.79 25.53 -26.45
N HIS A 160 -4.95 25.02 -25.56
CA HIS A 160 -3.78 24.24 -25.95
C HIS A 160 -4.16 22.91 -26.60
N TYR A 161 -5.21 22.23 -26.11
CA TYR A 161 -5.74 21.03 -26.75
C TYR A 161 -6.19 21.30 -28.20
N LEU A 162 -6.92 22.39 -28.43
CA LEU A 162 -7.38 22.79 -29.76
C LEU A 162 -6.21 23.04 -30.73
N ASN A 163 -5.06 23.50 -30.22
CA ASN A 163 -3.83 23.67 -30.98
C ASN A 163 -3.01 22.38 -31.19
N GLY A 164 -3.51 21.25 -30.68
CA GLY A 164 -2.86 19.95 -30.78
C GLY A 164 -1.75 19.71 -29.74
N ILE A 165 -1.69 20.52 -28.67
CA ILE A 165 -0.74 20.36 -27.58
C ILE A 165 -1.40 19.51 -26.47
N SER A 166 -0.75 18.41 -26.10
CA SER A 166 -1.26 17.47 -25.08
C SER A 166 -0.36 17.45 -23.85
N TYR A 167 -0.95 17.74 -22.69
CA TYR A 167 -0.32 17.68 -21.36
C TYR A 167 -1.42 17.63 -20.29
N LEU A 168 -1.08 17.21 -19.07
CA LEU A 168 -2.01 17.20 -17.94
C LEU A 168 -2.30 18.62 -17.45
N ASP A 169 -3.57 18.96 -17.23
CA ASP A 169 -4.00 20.24 -16.66
C ASP A 169 -3.17 20.61 -15.42
N ASP A 170 -2.66 21.84 -15.39
CA ASP A 170 -1.81 22.35 -14.30
C ASP A 170 -2.47 22.24 -12.92
N ARG A 171 -3.80 22.38 -12.86
CA ARG A 171 -4.57 22.24 -11.61
C ARG A 171 -4.65 20.80 -11.10
N LEU A 172 -4.36 19.83 -11.96
CA LEU A 172 -4.26 18.41 -11.60
C LEU A 172 -2.80 18.01 -11.30
N GLN A 173 -1.81 18.82 -11.72
CA GLN A 173 -0.42 18.54 -11.44
C GLN A 173 -0.14 18.56 -9.93
N GLY A 174 0.66 17.61 -9.46
CA GLY A 174 0.96 17.41 -8.05
C GLY A 174 -0.10 16.61 -7.28
N LEU A 175 -1.35 16.56 -7.75
CA LEU A 175 -2.40 15.69 -7.20
C LEU A 175 -2.49 14.37 -7.96
N ILE A 176 -2.35 14.42 -9.28
CA ILE A 176 -2.49 13.29 -10.19
C ILE A 176 -1.15 13.06 -10.90
N ALA A 177 -0.71 11.80 -10.91
CA ALA A 177 0.55 11.39 -11.54
C ALA A 177 0.33 10.27 -12.56
N PRO A 178 1.03 10.27 -13.71
CA PRO A 178 0.96 9.14 -14.64
C PRO A 178 1.64 7.91 -14.06
N VAL A 179 1.05 6.74 -14.27
CA VAL A 179 1.65 5.44 -13.90
C VAL A 179 2.38 4.88 -15.12
N THR A 180 3.70 4.76 -15.06
CA THR A 180 4.53 4.40 -16.22
C THR A 180 5.32 3.10 -16.07
N THR A 181 5.46 2.57 -14.87
CA THR A 181 6.30 1.39 -14.60
C THR A 181 5.50 0.11 -14.76
N VAL A 182 5.73 -0.61 -15.86
CA VAL A 182 5.17 -1.94 -16.08
C VAL A 182 6.03 -2.97 -15.37
N SER A 183 5.50 -3.56 -14.29
CA SER A 183 6.07 -4.74 -13.65
C SER A 183 5.56 -6.00 -14.32
N GLU A 184 6.36 -7.07 -14.33
CA GLU A 184 5.89 -8.36 -14.82
C GLU A 184 4.77 -8.90 -13.92
N LEU A 185 3.69 -9.37 -14.56
CA LEU A 185 2.55 -9.97 -13.89
C LEU A 185 2.68 -11.50 -13.87
N ALA A 186 2.29 -12.10 -12.74
CA ALA A 186 2.07 -13.54 -12.66
C ALA A 186 0.80 -13.96 -13.43
N ALA A 187 0.67 -15.25 -13.73
CA ALA A 187 -0.44 -15.78 -14.52
C ALA A 187 -1.83 -15.44 -13.93
N SER A 188 -2.01 -15.58 -12.60
CA SER A 188 -3.25 -15.20 -11.91
C SER A 188 -3.55 -13.70 -12.04
N HIS A 189 -2.53 -12.86 -11.93
CA HIS A 189 -2.67 -11.41 -12.07
C HIS A 189 -2.95 -11.00 -13.53
N CYS A 190 -2.33 -11.67 -14.51
CA CYS A 190 -2.67 -11.52 -15.92
C CYS A 190 -4.14 -11.83 -16.18
N HIS A 191 -4.67 -12.91 -15.60
CA HIS A 191 -6.07 -13.26 -15.75
C HIS A 191 -7.02 -12.18 -15.18
N LEU A 192 -6.63 -11.52 -14.07
CA LEU A 192 -7.38 -10.37 -13.55
C LEU A 192 -7.33 -9.18 -14.51
N ALA A 193 -6.17 -8.88 -15.11
CA ALA A 193 -6.06 -7.84 -16.13
C ALA A 193 -6.90 -8.15 -17.37
N GLU A 194 -6.91 -9.40 -17.86
CA GLU A 194 -7.76 -9.86 -18.97
C GLU A 194 -9.25 -9.69 -18.67
N ARG A 195 -9.68 -9.94 -17.43
CA ARG A 195 -11.06 -9.70 -17.01
C ARG A 195 -11.41 -8.22 -17.07
N ILE A 196 -10.52 -7.33 -16.63
CA ILE A 196 -10.70 -5.87 -16.74
C ILE A 196 -10.86 -5.47 -18.22
N ILE A 197 -9.96 -5.96 -19.08
CA ILE A 197 -9.97 -5.70 -20.52
C ILE A 197 -11.30 -6.12 -21.13
N SER A 198 -11.74 -7.36 -20.88
CA SER A 198 -13.00 -7.90 -21.40
C SER A 198 -14.21 -7.04 -21.03
N ILE A 199 -14.27 -6.61 -19.76
CA ILE A 199 -15.38 -5.78 -19.25
C ILE A 199 -15.40 -4.42 -19.92
N TRP A 200 -14.28 -3.71 -19.92
CA TRP A 200 -14.24 -2.35 -20.46
C TRP A 200 -14.38 -2.31 -21.98
N SER A 201 -13.89 -3.34 -22.69
CA SER A 201 -14.11 -3.49 -24.14
C SER A 201 -15.59 -3.72 -24.47
N SER A 202 -16.32 -4.48 -23.63
CA SER A 202 -17.75 -4.75 -23.84
C SER A 202 -18.67 -3.55 -23.58
N GLN A 203 -18.13 -2.47 -22.99
CA GLN A 203 -18.89 -1.28 -22.58
C GLN A 203 -18.70 -0.06 -23.50
N GLU A 204 -18.00 -0.21 -24.63
CA GLU A 204 -17.87 0.85 -25.63
C GLU A 204 -19.28 1.34 -26.07
N GLY A 205 -19.61 2.58 -25.73
CA GLY A 205 -20.90 3.22 -26.06
C GLY A 205 -21.98 3.19 -24.97
N SER A 206 -21.70 2.68 -23.77
CA SER A 206 -22.64 2.74 -22.63
C SER A 206 -22.61 4.08 -21.88
N SER A 207 -23.69 4.45 -21.20
CA SER A 207 -23.88 5.73 -20.45
C SER A 207 -22.98 5.89 -19.20
N GLY A 208 -21.94 5.07 -19.05
CA GLY A 208 -20.98 5.14 -17.94
C GLY A 208 -20.20 3.84 -17.76
N TYR A 209 -18.92 3.96 -17.40
CA TYR A 209 -18.04 2.80 -17.22
C TYR A 209 -18.18 2.19 -15.82
N LEU A 210 -18.18 0.86 -15.76
CA LEU A 210 -18.14 0.10 -14.52
C LEU A 210 -16.86 0.42 -13.75
N ALA A 211 -16.99 0.81 -12.48
CA ALA A 211 -15.85 0.98 -11.60
C ALA A 211 -15.27 -0.38 -11.20
N ILE A 212 -13.96 -0.49 -11.12
CA ILE A 212 -13.28 -1.72 -10.73
C ILE A 212 -12.68 -1.53 -9.34
N GLN A 213 -12.94 -2.45 -8.43
CA GLN A 213 -12.33 -2.47 -7.11
C GLN A 213 -11.32 -3.61 -7.06
N LEU A 214 -10.04 -3.27 -6.90
CA LEU A 214 -8.96 -4.23 -6.66
C LEU A 214 -8.75 -4.31 -5.14
N CYS A 215 -9.13 -5.44 -4.55
CA CYS A 215 -9.03 -5.66 -3.11
C CYS A 215 -7.87 -6.62 -2.83
N GLY A 216 -6.97 -6.28 -1.92
CA GLY A 216 -5.86 -7.16 -1.54
C GLY A 216 -4.77 -6.43 -0.76
N ASP A 217 -3.81 -7.19 -0.25
CA ASP A 217 -2.80 -6.67 0.69
C ASP A 217 -1.58 -6.01 0.00
N THR A 218 -1.41 -6.19 -1.30
CA THR A 218 -0.23 -5.66 -2.03
C THR A 218 -0.62 -4.54 -2.99
N ALA A 219 -0.30 -3.30 -2.60
CA ALA A 219 -0.51 -2.08 -3.42
C ALA A 219 0.09 -2.24 -4.82
N GLU A 220 1.35 -2.66 -4.85
CA GLU A 220 2.19 -2.82 -6.05
C GLU A 220 1.52 -3.72 -7.08
N SER A 221 1.04 -4.90 -6.65
CA SER A 221 0.36 -5.87 -7.53
C SER A 221 -0.92 -5.27 -8.11
N LYS A 222 -1.70 -4.53 -7.31
CA LYS A 222 -2.94 -3.89 -7.76
C LYS A 222 -2.67 -2.82 -8.82
N THR A 223 -1.66 -1.98 -8.61
CA THR A 223 -1.23 -0.96 -9.57
C THR A 223 -0.70 -1.61 -10.87
N ALA A 224 0.07 -2.69 -10.78
CA ALA A 224 0.58 -3.41 -11.95
C ALA A 224 -0.54 -4.05 -12.79
N ILE A 225 -1.54 -4.66 -12.15
CA ILE A 225 -2.72 -5.23 -12.83
C ILE A 225 -3.50 -4.13 -13.55
N ALA A 226 -3.76 -3.01 -12.86
CA ALA A 226 -4.45 -1.86 -13.42
C ALA A 226 -3.71 -1.30 -14.65
N LEU A 227 -2.39 -1.13 -14.54
CA LEU A 227 -1.57 -0.60 -15.63
C LEU A 227 -1.56 -1.54 -16.84
N SER A 228 -1.37 -2.84 -16.63
CA SER A 228 -1.37 -3.81 -17.73
C SER A 228 -2.69 -3.85 -18.47
N ALA A 229 -3.82 -3.75 -17.75
CA ALA A 229 -5.14 -3.71 -18.38
C ALA A 229 -5.35 -2.42 -19.20
N CYS A 230 -4.95 -1.28 -18.66
CA CYS A 230 -5.07 0.00 -19.37
C CYS A 230 -4.15 0.07 -20.59
N ALA A 231 -2.91 -0.43 -20.48
CA ALA A 231 -1.95 -0.48 -21.58
C ALA A 231 -2.47 -1.32 -22.76
N ALA A 232 -3.12 -2.46 -22.48
CA ALA A 232 -3.71 -3.31 -23.51
C ALA A 232 -4.89 -2.63 -24.24
N LEU A 233 -5.62 -1.75 -23.56
CA LEU A 233 -6.73 -0.97 -24.11
C LEU A 233 -6.30 0.35 -24.77
N GLY A 234 -5.01 0.70 -24.70
CA GLY A 234 -4.51 2.01 -25.16
C GLY A 234 -5.00 3.19 -24.32
N ILE A 235 -5.34 2.95 -23.04
CA ILE A 235 -5.81 3.95 -22.08
C ILE A 235 -4.63 4.38 -21.19
N GLN A 236 -4.47 5.67 -20.96
CA GLN A 236 -3.43 6.18 -20.06
C GLN A 236 -3.86 6.10 -18.60
N LEU A 237 -3.12 5.38 -17.76
CA LEU A 237 -3.43 5.27 -16.33
C LEU A 237 -2.77 6.39 -15.54
N HIS A 238 -3.57 7.09 -14.74
CA HIS A 238 -3.09 8.08 -13.77
C HIS A 238 -3.51 7.69 -12.36
N THR A 239 -2.67 7.95 -11.37
CA THR A 239 -2.95 7.69 -9.96
C THR A 239 -3.30 8.97 -9.21
N LEU A 240 -4.23 8.86 -8.26
CA LEU A 240 -4.60 9.85 -7.27
C LEU A 240 -4.66 9.16 -5.90
N ARG A 241 -3.93 9.68 -4.92
CA ARG A 241 -4.01 9.15 -3.56
C ARG A 241 -5.26 9.71 -2.89
N ALA A 242 -6.02 8.85 -2.20
CA ALA A 242 -7.25 9.27 -1.56
C ALA A 242 -7.03 10.29 -0.41
N ILE A 243 -5.81 10.34 0.16
CA ILE A 243 -5.41 11.35 1.14
C ILE A 243 -5.34 12.77 0.56
N ASP A 244 -5.06 12.89 -0.73
CA ASP A 244 -4.95 14.18 -1.43
C ASP A 244 -6.32 14.72 -1.89
N LEU A 245 -7.42 13.99 -1.62
CA LEU A 245 -8.76 14.46 -1.93
C LEU A 245 -9.14 15.68 -1.08
N PRO A 246 -9.67 16.75 -1.69
CA PRO A 246 -10.10 17.95 -0.96
C PRO A 246 -11.12 17.64 0.14
N ALA A 247 -11.07 18.40 1.24
CA ALA A 247 -11.97 18.22 2.38
C ALA A 247 -13.37 18.79 2.12
N THR A 248 -13.49 19.83 1.28
CA THR A 248 -14.79 20.45 0.98
C THR A 248 -15.48 19.76 -0.21
N VAL A 249 -16.81 19.67 -0.16
CA VAL A 249 -17.61 19.06 -1.24
C VAL A 249 -17.41 19.81 -2.55
N ALA A 250 -17.42 21.15 -2.51
CA ALA A 250 -17.28 21.98 -3.70
C ALA A 250 -15.94 21.80 -4.42
N GLU A 251 -14.83 21.71 -3.68
CA GLU A 251 -13.51 21.45 -4.25
C GLU A 251 -13.41 20.03 -4.82
N ARG A 252 -13.99 19.02 -4.16
CA ARG A 252 -14.05 17.65 -4.70
C ARG A 252 -14.84 17.56 -5.99
N GLU A 253 -16.00 18.21 -6.06
CA GLU A 253 -16.79 18.27 -7.30
C GLU A 253 -16.07 19.04 -8.41
N ALA A 254 -15.29 20.06 -8.06
CA ALA A 254 -14.45 20.77 -9.02
C ALA A 254 -13.33 19.87 -9.56
N LEU A 255 -12.64 19.14 -8.67
CA LEU A 255 -11.60 18.17 -9.03
C LEU A 255 -12.17 17.05 -9.92
N ALA A 256 -13.32 16.47 -9.54
CA ALA A 256 -13.98 15.42 -10.31
C ALA A 256 -14.30 15.89 -11.74
N ARG A 257 -14.86 17.09 -11.90
CA ARG A 257 -15.15 17.68 -13.23
C ARG A 257 -13.90 17.94 -14.05
N LEU A 258 -12.83 18.45 -13.43
CA LEU A 258 -11.55 18.67 -14.13
C LEU A 258 -10.95 17.35 -14.59
N TRP A 259 -10.97 16.32 -13.74
CA TRP A 259 -10.49 15.00 -14.09
C TRP A 259 -11.33 14.35 -15.19
N GLU A 260 -12.66 14.38 -15.10
CA GLU A 260 -13.52 13.80 -16.14
C GLU A 260 -13.29 14.45 -17.50
N ARG A 261 -13.16 15.78 -17.53
CA ARG A 261 -12.78 16.50 -18.74
C ARG A 261 -11.46 16.00 -19.30
N GLU A 262 -10.44 15.89 -18.45
CA GLU A 262 -9.12 15.43 -18.87
C GLU A 262 -9.16 13.99 -19.38
N ALA A 263 -9.87 13.10 -18.68
CA ALA A 263 -10.06 11.70 -19.07
C ALA A 263 -10.74 11.55 -20.43
N ILE A 264 -11.73 12.40 -20.72
CA ILE A 264 -12.38 12.47 -22.03
C ILE A 264 -11.41 12.97 -23.12
N LEU A 265 -10.59 13.98 -22.83
CA LEU A 265 -9.68 14.59 -23.80
C LEU A 265 -8.47 13.70 -24.15
N THR A 266 -7.96 12.94 -23.18
CA THR A 266 -6.71 12.16 -23.31
C THR A 266 -6.92 10.64 -23.35
N ASN A 267 -8.16 10.17 -23.25
CA ASN A 267 -8.49 8.75 -23.10
C ASN A 267 -7.74 8.12 -21.91
N SER A 268 -8.00 8.66 -20.71
CA SER A 268 -7.32 8.28 -19.48
C SER A 268 -8.23 7.58 -18.47
N ALA A 269 -7.63 6.72 -17.65
CA ALA A 269 -8.25 6.07 -16.49
C ALA A 269 -7.64 6.60 -15.19
N LEU A 270 -8.45 6.64 -14.13
CA LEU A 270 -8.01 6.99 -12.79
C LEU A 270 -7.83 5.75 -11.93
N LEU A 271 -6.69 5.65 -11.28
CA LEU A 271 -6.42 4.75 -10.16
C LEU A 271 -6.53 5.55 -8.86
N LEU A 272 -7.55 5.26 -8.05
CA LEU A 272 -7.71 5.87 -6.73
C LEU A 272 -7.11 4.96 -5.65
N GLU A 273 -5.99 5.38 -5.06
CA GLU A 273 -5.29 4.62 -4.03
C GLU A 273 -5.86 4.93 -2.63
N CYS A 274 -6.59 3.98 -2.03
CA CYS A 274 -7.21 4.18 -0.70
C CYS A 274 -6.40 3.61 0.47
N GLU A 275 -5.28 2.93 0.22
CA GLU A 275 -4.57 2.12 1.22
C GLU A 275 -3.99 2.95 2.37
N GLN A 276 -3.42 4.13 2.10
CA GLN A 276 -2.80 4.97 3.13
C GLN A 276 -3.83 5.56 4.12
N LEU A 277 -5.08 5.74 3.69
CA LEU A 277 -6.16 6.17 4.59
C LEU A 277 -6.62 5.04 5.52
N ASP A 278 -6.40 3.79 5.13
CA ASP A 278 -6.67 2.64 5.99
C ASP A 278 -5.68 2.59 7.16
N GLU A 279 -4.54 3.26 7.09
CA GLU A 279 -3.52 3.22 8.14
C GLU A 279 -3.74 4.27 9.23
N MET A 280 -4.41 5.39 8.92
CA MET A 280 -4.55 6.53 9.84
C MET A 280 -5.89 6.53 10.61
N GLY A 281 -5.85 6.70 11.93
CA GLY A 281 -7.02 6.97 12.79
C GLY A 281 -7.89 5.77 13.20
N ASN A 282 -8.83 5.99 14.11
CA ASN A 282 -9.73 4.95 14.63
C ASN A 282 -10.75 4.51 13.55
N GLU A 283 -11.29 3.29 13.66
CA GLU A 283 -12.20 2.69 12.66
C GLU A 283 -13.43 3.57 12.35
N THR A 284 -13.99 4.23 13.36
CA THR A 284 -15.11 5.17 13.19
C THR A 284 -14.73 6.38 12.32
N MET A 285 -13.57 7.00 12.57
CA MET A 285 -13.07 8.13 11.77
C MET A 285 -12.74 7.70 10.34
N ARG A 286 -12.23 6.48 10.14
CA ARG A 286 -11.97 5.92 8.81
C ARG A 286 -13.26 5.69 8.03
N GLN A 287 -14.26 5.08 8.65
CA GLN A 287 -15.57 4.89 8.02
C GLN A 287 -16.22 6.23 7.67
N GLU A 288 -16.17 7.20 8.59
CA GLU A 288 -16.65 8.56 8.33
C GLU A 288 -15.92 9.21 7.16
N LYS A 289 -14.58 9.17 7.12
CA LYS A 289 -13.80 9.75 6.03
C LYS A 289 -14.04 9.05 4.69
N ARG A 290 -14.14 7.71 4.68
CA ARG A 290 -14.54 6.91 3.49
C ARG A 290 -15.91 7.35 2.97
N MET A 291 -16.88 7.50 3.87
CA MET A 291 -18.25 7.84 3.51
C MET A 291 -18.43 9.32 3.10
N GLN A 292 -17.66 10.24 3.71
CA GLN A 292 -17.76 11.67 3.44
C GLN A 292 -16.89 12.16 2.27
N THR A 293 -15.79 11.45 1.96
CA THR A 293 -14.77 11.91 0.99
C THR A 293 -14.70 11.01 -0.24
N ILE A 294 -14.42 9.71 -0.05
CA ILE A 294 -14.15 8.77 -1.14
C ILE A 294 -15.43 8.45 -1.91
N LEU A 295 -16.49 8.02 -1.22
CA LEU A 295 -17.73 7.61 -1.89
C LEU A 295 -18.32 8.72 -2.77
N PRO A 296 -18.50 9.97 -2.29
CA PRO A 296 -19.03 11.04 -3.14
C PRO A 296 -18.16 11.34 -4.36
N PHE A 297 -16.83 11.25 -4.22
CA PHE A 297 -15.92 11.45 -5.34
C PHE A 297 -16.02 10.33 -6.38
N VAL A 298 -16.01 9.07 -5.95
CA VAL A 298 -16.16 7.90 -6.83
C VAL A 298 -17.50 7.90 -7.57
N GLU A 299 -18.57 8.29 -6.88
CA GLU A 299 -19.93 8.35 -7.44
C GLU A 299 -20.13 9.52 -8.42
N ALA A 300 -19.38 10.62 -8.23
CA ALA A 300 -19.37 11.74 -9.16
C ALA A 300 -18.72 11.38 -10.50
N LEU A 301 -17.77 10.44 -10.52
CA LEU A 301 -17.03 10.05 -11.70
C LEU A 301 -17.80 9.08 -12.61
N ARG A 302 -17.66 9.26 -13.92
CA ARG A 302 -18.19 8.41 -15.00
C ARG A 302 -17.10 7.85 -15.92
N SER A 303 -15.88 8.40 -15.87
CA SER A 303 -14.70 7.90 -16.60
C SER A 303 -14.24 6.52 -16.13
N TYR A 304 -13.33 5.86 -16.86
CA TYR A 304 -12.64 4.66 -16.37
C TYR A 304 -12.04 4.91 -14.98
N LEU A 305 -12.40 4.04 -14.03
CA LEU A 305 -12.00 4.16 -12.63
C LEU A 305 -11.66 2.79 -12.06
N ILE A 306 -10.47 2.71 -11.48
CA ILE A 306 -10.01 1.59 -10.66
C ILE A 306 -9.77 2.13 -9.25
N VAL A 307 -10.27 1.45 -8.23
CA VAL A 307 -10.08 1.81 -6.82
C VAL A 307 -9.31 0.67 -6.15
N THR A 308 -8.18 0.99 -5.50
CA THR A 308 -7.42 0.01 -4.72
C THR A 308 -7.75 0.15 -3.25
N THR A 309 -8.10 -0.96 -2.61
CA THR A 309 -8.45 -0.99 -1.18
C THR A 309 -7.96 -2.30 -0.54
N HIS A 310 -7.90 -2.37 0.78
CA HIS A 310 -7.79 -3.66 1.48
C HIS A 310 -9.16 -4.31 1.59
N ASP A 311 -10.12 -3.60 2.20
CA ASP A 311 -11.50 -4.06 2.35
C ASP A 311 -12.39 -3.47 1.24
N PRO A 312 -13.37 -4.23 0.71
CA PRO A 312 -14.22 -3.76 -0.37
C PRO A 312 -15.13 -2.60 0.07
N LEU A 313 -15.28 -1.60 -0.81
CA LEU A 313 -16.19 -0.48 -0.61
C LEU A 313 -17.57 -0.80 -1.17
N GLN A 314 -18.62 -0.34 -0.48
CA GLN A 314 -20.00 -0.43 -0.96
C GLN A 314 -20.35 0.87 -1.68
N PHE A 315 -20.44 0.83 -3.00
CA PHE A 315 -20.92 1.97 -3.80
C PHE A 315 -22.44 1.89 -3.89
N CYS A 316 -23.12 3.04 -3.82
CA CYS A 316 -24.58 3.10 -3.86
C CYS A 316 -25.09 3.44 -5.26
N GLN A 317 -24.44 4.39 -5.94
CA GLN A 317 -24.93 4.93 -7.22
C GLN A 317 -24.17 4.43 -8.44
N ARG A 318 -22.91 4.00 -8.26
CA ARG A 318 -22.06 3.57 -9.36
C ARG A 318 -21.89 2.05 -9.33
N PRO A 319 -22.21 1.32 -10.42
CA PRO A 319 -21.98 -0.11 -10.44
C PRO A 319 -20.48 -0.38 -10.37
N SER A 320 -20.09 -1.41 -9.62
CA SER A 320 -18.69 -1.83 -9.52
C SER A 320 -18.51 -3.32 -9.52
N LEU A 321 -17.41 -3.78 -10.11
CA LEU A 321 -16.93 -5.15 -9.97
C LEU A 321 -15.79 -5.21 -8.96
N ARG A 322 -15.87 -6.19 -8.07
CA ARG A 322 -14.81 -6.51 -7.11
C ARG A 322 -13.95 -7.63 -7.65
N LEU A 323 -12.64 -7.41 -7.64
CA LEU A 323 -11.63 -8.38 -8.03
C LEU A 323 -10.64 -8.53 -6.86
N GLU A 324 -10.54 -9.75 -6.35
CA GLU A 324 -9.65 -10.08 -5.25
C GLU A 324 -8.24 -10.38 -5.80
N VAL A 325 -7.25 -9.62 -5.33
CA VAL A 325 -5.85 -9.77 -5.70
C VAL A 325 -5.16 -10.60 -4.62
N ASN A 326 -5.05 -11.88 -4.91
CA ASN A 326 -4.42 -12.85 -4.03
C ASN A 326 -2.89 -12.75 -4.06
N GLN A 327 -2.26 -13.24 -2.99
CA GLN A 327 -0.82 -13.50 -2.96
C GLN A 327 -0.46 -14.54 -4.02
N LEU A 328 0.77 -14.44 -4.53
CA LEU A 328 1.30 -15.35 -5.54
C LEU A 328 1.36 -16.78 -5.01
N SER A 329 0.92 -17.73 -5.81
CA SER A 329 1.07 -19.15 -5.51
C SER A 329 2.53 -19.59 -5.55
N THR A 330 2.86 -20.69 -4.88
CA THR A 330 4.22 -21.30 -4.89
C THR A 330 4.71 -21.54 -6.33
N ASP A 331 3.83 -21.97 -7.23
CA ASP A 331 4.17 -22.26 -8.63
C ASP A 331 4.45 -21.00 -9.44
N GLU A 332 3.70 -19.91 -9.19
CA GLU A 332 3.94 -18.62 -9.81
C GLU A 332 5.22 -17.97 -9.31
N GLN A 333 5.47 -18.01 -8.00
CA GLN A 333 6.73 -17.54 -7.42
C GLN A 333 7.91 -18.33 -7.99
N ARG A 334 7.79 -19.66 -8.14
CA ARG A 334 8.82 -20.48 -8.78
C ARG A 334 9.13 -20.01 -10.19
N SER A 335 8.09 -19.77 -10.98
CA SER A 335 8.24 -19.33 -12.37
C SER A 335 8.91 -17.95 -12.47
N LEU A 336 8.50 -17.01 -11.61
CA LEU A 336 9.09 -15.66 -11.53
C LEU A 336 10.56 -15.70 -11.09
N TRP A 337 10.86 -16.43 -10.02
CA TRP A 337 12.24 -16.60 -9.55
C TRP A 337 13.12 -17.24 -10.62
N GLN A 338 12.67 -18.32 -11.27
CA GLN A 338 13.44 -18.98 -12.32
C GLN A 338 13.74 -18.02 -13.48
N ARG A 339 12.76 -17.24 -13.93
CA ARG A 339 12.96 -16.26 -15.01
C ARG A 339 13.92 -15.13 -14.60
N SER A 340 13.74 -14.56 -13.41
CA SER A 340 14.62 -13.50 -12.90
C SER A 340 16.06 -13.98 -12.71
N LEU A 341 16.25 -15.19 -12.18
CA LEU A 341 17.58 -15.80 -11.98
C LEU A 341 18.23 -16.22 -13.30
N GLN A 342 17.46 -16.72 -14.28
CA GLN A 342 17.96 -17.03 -15.63
C GLN A 342 18.47 -15.77 -16.34
N THR A 343 17.74 -14.66 -16.22
CA THR A 343 18.15 -13.37 -16.79
C THR A 343 19.48 -12.87 -16.21
N LEU A 344 19.82 -13.31 -14.99
CA LEU A 344 21.04 -12.95 -14.28
C LEU A 344 22.12 -14.04 -14.29
N GLU A 345 21.89 -15.16 -15.00
CA GLU A 345 22.80 -16.32 -15.08
C GLU A 345 23.19 -16.95 -13.71
N ILE A 346 22.31 -16.86 -12.71
CA ILE A 346 22.55 -17.37 -11.35
C ILE A 346 21.99 -18.79 -11.20
N ASN A 347 22.82 -19.73 -10.72
CA ASN A 347 22.39 -21.10 -10.42
C ASN A 347 22.35 -21.36 -8.89
N LEU A 348 21.18 -21.70 -8.34
CA LEU A 348 20.97 -21.92 -6.91
C LEU A 348 21.05 -23.40 -6.48
N ASN A 349 21.58 -24.31 -7.31
CA ASN A 349 21.81 -25.73 -6.96
C ASN A 349 20.59 -26.45 -6.32
N GLY A 350 19.37 -26.12 -6.78
CA GLY A 350 18.14 -26.74 -6.26
C GLY A 350 17.65 -26.21 -4.91
N LYS A 351 18.27 -25.17 -4.33
CA LYS A 351 17.83 -24.55 -3.07
C LYS A 351 16.69 -23.53 -3.24
N LEU A 352 16.19 -23.33 -4.46
CA LEU A 352 15.11 -22.36 -4.74
C LEU A 352 13.83 -22.68 -3.96
N GLU A 353 13.49 -23.96 -3.79
CA GLU A 353 12.31 -24.38 -3.02
C GLU A 353 12.38 -23.94 -1.56
N ALA A 354 13.58 -23.85 -0.97
CA ALA A 354 13.75 -23.35 0.39
C ALA A 354 13.43 -21.86 0.51
N LEU A 355 13.73 -21.05 -0.52
CA LEU A 355 13.39 -19.62 -0.55
C LEU A 355 11.89 -19.40 -0.71
N ILE A 356 11.27 -20.07 -1.69
CA ILE A 356 9.84 -19.92 -2.01
C ILE A 356 8.98 -20.40 -0.83
N SER A 357 9.40 -21.49 -0.19
CA SER A 357 8.67 -21.99 0.98
C SER A 357 8.85 -21.11 2.20
N GLN A 358 9.92 -20.30 2.29
CA GLN A 358 10.18 -19.41 3.42
C GLN A 358 9.54 -18.03 3.26
N PHE A 359 9.74 -17.39 2.11
CA PHE A 359 9.39 -16.01 1.85
C PHE A 359 8.23 -15.92 0.85
N SER A 360 7.19 -15.16 1.20
CA SER A 360 6.05 -14.90 0.31
C SER A 360 6.19 -13.52 -0.34
N LEU A 361 7.05 -13.40 -1.35
CA LEU A 361 7.40 -12.10 -1.97
C LEU A 361 6.48 -11.73 -3.15
N SER A 362 6.31 -10.43 -3.40
CA SER A 362 5.63 -9.91 -4.61
C SER A 362 6.55 -10.01 -5.84
N SER A 363 6.01 -9.87 -7.05
CA SER A 363 6.82 -9.88 -8.27
C SER A 363 7.87 -8.77 -8.28
N GLN A 364 7.49 -7.57 -7.84
CA GLN A 364 8.39 -6.42 -7.70
C GLN A 364 9.50 -6.69 -6.67
N THR A 365 9.16 -7.17 -5.46
CA THR A 365 10.16 -7.47 -4.44
C THR A 365 11.14 -8.56 -4.88
N ILE A 366 10.70 -9.56 -5.66
CA ILE A 366 11.59 -10.57 -6.26
C ILE A 366 12.59 -9.90 -7.21
N GLN A 367 12.12 -9.00 -8.08
CA GLN A 367 12.97 -8.27 -9.03
C GLN A 367 13.98 -7.36 -8.31
N GLU A 368 13.53 -6.58 -7.32
CA GLU A 368 14.39 -5.73 -6.49
C GLU A 368 15.45 -6.55 -5.75
N THR A 369 15.06 -7.67 -5.13
CA THR A 369 16.00 -8.57 -4.43
C THR A 369 17.05 -9.13 -5.39
N CYS A 370 16.65 -9.48 -6.62
CA CYS A 370 17.57 -9.99 -7.63
C CYS A 370 18.57 -8.90 -8.10
N LEU A 371 18.11 -7.65 -8.24
CA LEU A 371 18.97 -6.51 -8.58
C LEU A 371 19.96 -6.20 -7.45
N ASP A 372 19.49 -6.15 -6.21
CA ASP A 372 20.33 -5.93 -5.02
C ASP A 372 21.39 -7.03 -4.87
N PHE A 373 20.98 -8.28 -5.10
CA PHE A 373 21.90 -9.42 -5.08
C PHE A 373 23.01 -9.26 -6.13
N LYS A 374 22.66 -8.84 -7.35
CA LYS A 374 23.65 -8.57 -8.42
C LYS A 374 24.67 -7.52 -7.99
N ILE A 375 24.20 -6.39 -7.46
CA ILE A 375 25.05 -5.29 -6.98
C ILE A 375 25.99 -5.77 -5.86
N ASN A 376 25.48 -6.59 -4.94
CA ASN A 376 26.28 -7.12 -3.83
C ASN A 376 27.32 -8.16 -4.27
N CYS A 377 27.03 -8.93 -5.32
CA CYS A 377 27.96 -9.88 -5.93
C CYS A 377 29.07 -9.17 -6.72
N GLU A 378 28.80 -8.05 -7.41
CA GLU A 378 29.84 -7.30 -8.12
C GLU A 378 30.88 -6.68 -7.16
N ASN A 379 30.48 -6.36 -5.93
CA ASN A 379 31.34 -5.75 -4.90
C ASN A 379 32.13 -6.76 -4.05
N LYS A 380 31.80 -8.06 -4.09
CA LYS A 380 32.50 -9.11 -3.34
C LYS A 380 33.03 -10.16 -4.31
N SER A 381 34.35 -10.35 -4.35
CA SER A 381 35.06 -11.34 -5.19
C SER A 381 34.77 -12.82 -4.87
N ASP A 382 33.71 -13.11 -4.11
CA ASP A 382 33.31 -14.46 -3.71
C ASP A 382 32.13 -14.95 -4.55
N LEU A 383 32.10 -16.26 -4.82
CA LEU A 383 31.04 -16.94 -5.58
C LEU A 383 29.64 -16.61 -5.01
N PRO A 384 28.62 -16.37 -5.86
CA PRO A 384 27.25 -16.10 -5.43
C PRO A 384 26.74 -17.27 -4.58
N THR A 385 26.59 -17.03 -3.27
CA THR A 385 26.19 -18.04 -2.30
C THR A 385 24.73 -17.85 -1.94
N PHE A 386 23.99 -18.96 -1.83
CA PHE A 386 22.58 -19.01 -1.38
C PHE A 386 22.33 -18.17 -0.12
N ASP A 387 23.28 -18.16 0.81
CA ASP A 387 23.20 -17.45 2.09
C ASP A 387 23.14 -15.92 1.90
N VAL A 388 23.78 -15.38 0.86
CA VAL A 388 23.73 -13.94 0.54
C VAL A 388 22.36 -13.57 -0.03
N LEU A 389 21.78 -14.42 -0.88
CA LEU A 389 20.43 -14.21 -1.40
C LEU A 389 19.40 -14.31 -0.28
N TRP A 390 19.54 -15.29 0.61
CA TRP A 390 18.72 -15.42 1.80
C TRP A 390 18.78 -14.18 2.69
N GLU A 391 19.98 -13.65 2.96
CA GLU A 391 20.15 -12.41 3.72
C GLU A 391 19.53 -11.21 3.02
N THR A 392 19.59 -11.14 1.68
CA THR A 392 18.99 -10.05 0.90
C THR A 392 17.46 -10.11 0.95
N CYS A 393 16.85 -11.30 0.82
CA CYS A 393 15.42 -11.50 1.05
C CYS A 393 15.02 -11.08 2.47
N ARG A 394 15.84 -11.47 3.46
CA ARG A 394 15.64 -11.10 4.86
C ARG A 394 15.73 -9.59 5.05
N SER A 395 16.71 -8.91 4.46
CA SER A 395 16.86 -7.46 4.58
C SER A 395 15.73 -6.68 3.94
N GLN A 396 15.26 -7.10 2.76
CA GLN A 396 14.15 -6.45 2.06
C GLN A 396 12.82 -6.57 2.83
N THR A 397 12.58 -7.71 3.47
CA THR A 397 11.35 -7.95 4.22
C THR A 397 11.35 -7.31 5.62
N ARG A 398 12.52 -6.97 6.18
CA ARG A 398 12.65 -6.29 7.49
C ARG A 398 11.94 -4.94 7.57
N THR A 399 12.04 -4.12 6.52
CA THR A 399 11.58 -2.72 6.53
C THR A 399 10.07 -2.58 6.78
N ARG A 400 9.26 -3.61 6.48
CA ARG A 400 7.79 -3.58 6.61
C ARG A 400 7.27 -3.87 8.03
N MET A 401 8.11 -4.30 8.98
CA MET A 401 7.67 -4.78 10.31
C MET A 401 8.06 -3.91 11.51
N GLU A 402 8.96 -2.93 11.34
CA GLU A 402 9.54 -2.18 12.48
C GLU A 402 8.53 -1.30 13.24
N ASP A 403 7.43 -0.89 12.59
CA ASP A 403 6.38 -0.05 13.21
C ASP A 403 5.40 -0.83 14.12
N LEU A 404 5.34 -2.17 14.00
CA LEU A 404 4.28 -2.98 14.63
C LEU A 404 4.79 -4.01 15.65
N ALA A 405 6.08 -4.32 15.65
CA ALA A 405 6.66 -5.32 16.54
C ALA A 405 8.12 -5.00 16.86
N GLN A 406 8.57 -5.39 18.06
CA GLN A 406 9.96 -5.21 18.46
C GLN A 406 10.81 -6.35 17.91
N ARG A 407 11.76 -6.03 17.02
CA ARG A 407 12.75 -7.01 16.55
C ARG A 407 13.70 -7.40 17.68
N ILE A 408 13.87 -8.70 17.88
CA ILE A 408 14.93 -9.28 18.71
C ILE A 408 15.99 -9.83 17.75
N SER A 409 17.24 -9.40 17.94
CA SER A 409 18.37 -9.98 17.21
C SER A 409 18.76 -11.30 17.90
N PRO A 410 18.57 -12.46 17.25
CA PRO A 410 18.83 -13.74 17.90
C PRO A 410 20.34 -13.93 18.02
N MET A 411 20.87 -13.73 19.24
CA MET A 411 22.28 -13.95 19.56
C MET A 411 22.51 -15.24 20.34
N ALA A 412 21.47 -15.75 21.01
CA ALA A 412 21.56 -16.96 21.81
C ALA A 412 21.65 -18.22 20.93
N THR A 413 22.48 -19.16 21.35
CA THR A 413 22.69 -20.46 20.71
C THR A 413 22.24 -21.61 21.62
N TRP A 414 22.23 -22.84 21.10
CA TRP A 414 21.92 -24.04 21.89
C TRP A 414 22.86 -24.26 23.08
N ASP A 415 24.02 -23.61 23.08
CA ASP A 415 25.00 -23.66 24.17
C ASP A 415 24.74 -22.60 25.24
N ASP A 416 23.90 -21.60 24.98
CA ASP A 416 23.49 -20.61 25.98
C ASP A 416 22.27 -21.07 26.78
N LEU A 417 21.45 -21.95 26.19
CA LEU A 417 20.21 -22.44 26.78
C LEU A 417 20.44 -23.68 27.66
N VAL A 418 20.16 -23.54 28.96
CA VAL A 418 20.15 -24.66 29.92
C VAL A 418 18.71 -25.08 30.17
N LEU A 419 18.34 -26.26 29.67
CA LEU A 419 17.03 -26.88 29.88
C LEU A 419 17.19 -28.38 30.12
N PRO A 420 16.23 -29.03 30.81
CA PRO A 420 16.21 -30.47 30.88
C PRO A 420 16.01 -31.09 29.49
N GLU A 421 16.61 -32.27 29.27
CA GLU A 421 16.68 -32.89 27.94
C GLU A 421 15.32 -33.14 27.26
N PRO A 422 14.24 -33.55 27.96
CA PRO A 422 12.93 -33.71 27.32
C PRO A 422 12.42 -32.42 26.66
N GLN A 423 12.56 -31.29 27.34
CA GLN A 423 12.15 -29.97 26.86
C GLN A 423 13.04 -29.51 25.69
N ARG A 424 14.35 -29.77 25.80
CA ARG A 424 15.33 -29.47 24.74
C ARG A 424 15.02 -30.26 23.47
N GLN A 425 14.63 -31.53 23.62
CA GLN A 425 14.24 -32.40 22.51
C GLN A 425 12.96 -31.90 21.83
N THR A 426 11.94 -31.49 22.59
CA THR A 426 10.72 -30.89 22.00
C THR A 426 11.02 -29.61 21.21
N LEU A 427 11.94 -28.75 21.67
CA LEU A 427 12.37 -27.57 20.91
C LEU A 427 13.09 -27.95 19.61
N ARG A 428 13.92 -29.00 19.62
CA ARG A 428 14.59 -29.52 18.41
C ARG A 428 13.60 -30.10 17.42
N GLU A 429 12.60 -30.84 17.89
CA GLU A 429 11.53 -31.39 17.05
C GLU A 429 10.71 -30.29 16.38
N MET A 430 10.33 -29.26 17.15
CA MET A 430 9.66 -28.07 16.63
C MET A 430 10.51 -27.38 15.55
N THR A 431 11.80 -27.18 15.81
CA THR A 431 12.74 -26.57 14.86
C THR A 431 12.87 -27.40 13.58
N ALA A 432 12.97 -28.72 13.71
CA ALA A 432 13.03 -29.64 12.57
C ALA A 432 11.75 -29.59 11.73
N GLN A 433 10.57 -29.48 12.37
CA GLN A 433 9.30 -29.40 11.66
C GLN A 433 9.17 -28.09 10.86
N VAL A 434 9.64 -26.96 11.39
CA VAL A 434 9.69 -25.68 10.64
C VAL A 434 10.60 -25.82 9.43
N ARG A 435 11.80 -26.40 9.62
CA ARG A 435 12.79 -26.60 8.54
C ARG A 435 12.29 -27.53 7.42
N GLN A 436 11.57 -28.60 7.77
CA GLN A 436 11.13 -29.63 6.82
C GLN A 436 9.71 -29.41 6.29
N ARG A 437 9.10 -28.23 6.56
CA ARG A 437 7.69 -27.98 6.24
C ARG A 437 7.37 -28.10 4.75
N SER A 438 8.24 -27.59 3.86
CA SER A 438 8.01 -27.63 2.41
C SER A 438 8.00 -29.07 1.90
N THR A 439 8.96 -29.88 2.34
CA THR A 439 9.03 -31.30 1.95
C THR A 439 7.76 -32.05 2.37
N VAL A 440 7.29 -31.86 3.60
CA VAL A 440 6.11 -32.58 4.09
C VAL A 440 4.82 -32.06 3.46
N TYR A 441 4.62 -30.74 3.39
CA TYR A 441 3.35 -30.15 2.95
C TYR A 441 3.21 -30.07 1.44
N GLU A 442 4.28 -29.74 0.73
CA GLU A 442 4.28 -29.53 -0.71
C GLU A 442 4.77 -30.79 -1.43
N THR A 443 5.99 -31.26 -1.15
CA THR A 443 6.54 -32.42 -1.87
C THR A 443 5.81 -33.73 -1.58
N TRP A 444 5.42 -33.97 -0.32
CA TRP A 444 4.64 -35.15 0.08
C TRP A 444 3.13 -34.89 0.11
N GLU A 445 2.71 -33.71 -0.32
CA GLU A 445 1.31 -33.29 -0.51
C GLU A 445 0.39 -33.47 0.72
N PHE A 446 0.93 -33.46 1.95
CA PHE A 446 0.08 -33.56 3.15
C PHE A 446 -0.90 -32.38 3.26
N ALA A 447 -0.58 -31.22 2.67
CA ALA A 447 -1.49 -30.08 2.63
C ALA A 447 -2.79 -30.35 1.86
N ARG A 448 -2.80 -31.27 0.87
CA ARG A 448 -4.00 -31.61 0.11
C ARG A 448 -5.01 -32.45 0.89
N ARG A 449 -4.57 -33.10 1.97
CA ARG A 449 -5.42 -33.97 2.81
C ARG A 449 -6.08 -33.22 3.98
N GLY A 450 -5.76 -31.95 4.17
CA GLY A 450 -6.39 -31.06 5.14
C GLY A 450 -5.82 -29.64 5.05
N ALA A 451 -6.67 -28.67 4.71
CA ALA A 451 -6.27 -27.27 4.50
C ALA A 451 -6.08 -26.47 5.82
N ASN A 452 -6.58 -26.99 6.95
CA ASN A 452 -6.58 -26.27 8.22
C ASN A 452 -5.34 -26.60 9.06
N GLY A 453 -4.70 -25.54 9.58
CA GLY A 453 -3.68 -25.67 10.63
C GLY A 453 -2.28 -25.98 10.14
N LEU A 454 -1.88 -25.56 8.93
CA LEU A 454 -0.49 -25.72 8.42
C LEU A 454 0.54 -24.91 9.23
N GLY A 455 0.09 -23.91 9.98
CA GLY A 455 0.93 -23.14 10.88
C GLY A 455 1.49 -23.95 12.04
N ILE A 456 2.70 -23.60 12.45
CA ILE A 456 3.33 -24.20 13.62
C ILE A 456 3.15 -23.24 14.78
N SER A 457 2.26 -23.63 15.70
CA SER A 457 1.97 -22.87 16.92
C SER A 457 2.55 -23.58 18.15
N ALA A 458 3.23 -22.82 18.99
CA ALA A 458 3.86 -23.32 20.21
C ALA A 458 3.50 -22.46 21.42
N LEU A 459 3.39 -23.08 22.59
CA LEU A 459 3.23 -22.40 23.87
C LEU A 459 4.39 -22.72 24.80
N PHE A 460 5.07 -21.68 25.25
CA PHE A 460 6.16 -21.73 26.21
C PHE A 460 5.64 -21.31 27.58
N VAL A 461 5.70 -22.24 28.53
CA VAL A 461 5.08 -22.11 29.85
C VAL A 461 6.14 -22.20 30.94
N GLY A 462 6.25 -21.20 31.80
CA GLY A 462 7.12 -21.28 32.98
C GLY A 462 7.24 -19.93 33.68
N GLU A 463 7.83 -19.90 34.87
CA GLU A 463 8.00 -18.66 35.63
C GLU A 463 8.82 -17.60 34.87
N SER A 464 8.72 -16.34 35.28
CA SER A 464 9.55 -15.28 34.71
C SER A 464 11.04 -15.59 34.89
N GLY A 465 11.85 -15.34 33.87
CA GLY A 465 13.30 -15.57 33.93
C GLY A 465 13.77 -17.02 33.75
N THR A 466 12.90 -17.97 33.38
CA THR A 466 13.29 -19.38 33.10
C THR A 466 13.81 -19.63 31.68
N GLY A 467 14.00 -18.59 30.87
CA GLY A 467 14.60 -18.70 29.53
C GLY A 467 13.63 -18.89 28.36
N LYS A 468 12.34 -18.59 28.53
CA LYS A 468 11.32 -18.68 27.46
C LYS A 468 11.69 -17.86 26.21
N THR A 469 11.98 -16.58 26.38
CA THR A 469 12.40 -15.67 25.28
C THR A 469 13.74 -16.10 24.69
N MET A 470 14.69 -16.51 25.54
CA MET A 470 15.99 -17.03 25.08
C MET A 470 15.83 -18.28 24.23
N ALA A 471 14.92 -19.20 24.57
CA ALA A 471 14.66 -20.37 23.73
C ALA A 471 14.07 -20.01 22.37
N ALA A 472 13.22 -18.97 22.29
CA ALA A 472 12.74 -18.46 21.02
C ALA A 472 13.90 -17.87 20.18
N GLU A 473 14.84 -17.16 20.81
CA GLU A 473 16.06 -16.66 20.15
C GLU A 473 16.93 -17.80 19.61
N VAL A 474 17.14 -18.87 20.38
CA VAL A 474 17.91 -20.05 19.95
C VAL A 474 17.28 -20.70 18.72
N VAL A 475 15.96 -20.85 18.72
CA VAL A 475 15.22 -21.41 17.57
C VAL A 475 15.35 -20.49 16.35
N ALA A 476 15.24 -19.17 16.54
CA ALA A 476 15.42 -18.19 15.48
C ALA A 476 16.83 -18.19 14.88
N HIS A 477 17.85 -18.27 15.74
CA HIS A 477 19.25 -18.36 15.33
C HIS A 477 19.51 -19.63 14.49
N GLU A 478 19.03 -20.78 14.95
CA GLU A 478 19.17 -22.08 14.26
C GLU A 478 18.44 -22.15 12.91
N LEU A 479 17.35 -21.38 12.76
CA LEU A 479 16.60 -21.28 11.51
C LEU A 479 17.06 -20.11 10.61
N GLN A 480 17.97 -19.26 11.11
CA GLN A 480 18.40 -18.01 10.45
C GLN A 480 17.24 -17.06 10.11
N LEU A 481 16.21 -17.04 10.95
CA LEU A 481 15.01 -16.19 10.79
C LEU A 481 15.04 -15.02 11.77
N ASP A 482 14.39 -13.93 11.39
CA ASP A 482 14.19 -12.80 12.31
C ASP A 482 13.11 -13.15 13.34
N LEU A 483 13.32 -12.70 14.59
CA LEU A 483 12.38 -12.88 15.70
C LEU A 483 11.71 -11.55 16.03
N TYR A 484 10.38 -11.51 15.96
CA TYR A 484 9.59 -10.34 16.33
C TYR A 484 8.84 -10.61 17.62
N ARG A 485 9.11 -9.80 18.65
CA ARG A 485 8.36 -9.79 19.89
C ARG A 485 7.17 -8.85 19.77
N ILE A 486 6.01 -9.39 20.09
CA ILE A 486 4.73 -8.73 20.08
C ILE A 486 4.22 -8.73 21.51
N ASP A 487 4.08 -7.53 22.08
CA ASP A 487 3.49 -7.33 23.38
C ASP A 487 1.96 -7.26 23.21
N LEU A 488 1.27 -8.33 23.62
CA LEU A 488 -0.19 -8.41 23.50
C LEU A 488 -0.88 -7.33 24.34
N SER A 489 -0.27 -6.85 25.43
CA SER A 489 -0.83 -5.78 26.25
C SER A 489 -0.88 -4.43 25.52
N GLN A 490 0.03 -4.21 24.56
CA GLN A 490 0.08 -2.99 23.74
C GLN A 490 -0.87 -3.03 22.54
N ILE A 491 -1.17 -4.22 22.01
CA ILE A 491 -2.07 -4.40 20.86
C ILE A 491 -3.55 -4.35 21.28
N VAL A 492 -3.86 -4.77 22.51
CA VAL A 492 -5.22 -4.73 23.07
C VAL A 492 -5.54 -3.29 23.49
N SER A 493 -5.98 -2.49 22.53
CA SER A 493 -6.38 -1.10 22.78
C SER A 493 -7.74 -1.02 23.48
N LYS A 494 -8.08 0.16 24.03
CA LYS A 494 -9.42 0.47 24.55
C LYS A 494 -10.51 0.49 23.47
N TYR A 495 -10.15 0.42 22.18
CA TYR A 495 -11.06 0.55 21.04
C TYR A 495 -11.26 -0.81 20.34
N ILE A 496 -12.52 -1.26 20.31
CA ILE A 496 -12.95 -2.52 19.69
C ILE A 496 -12.66 -2.47 18.18
N GLY A 497 -12.04 -3.53 17.62
CA GLY A 497 -11.75 -3.68 16.17
C GLY A 497 -10.31 -3.34 15.75
N GLU A 498 -9.64 -2.45 16.49
CA GLU A 498 -8.27 -2.04 16.19
C GLU A 498 -7.24 -3.17 16.45
N THR A 499 -7.48 -3.97 17.50
CA THR A 499 -6.70 -5.17 17.86
C THR A 499 -6.65 -6.17 16.71
N GLU A 500 -7.79 -6.46 16.07
CA GLU A 500 -7.88 -7.42 14.96
C GLU A 500 -7.05 -6.96 13.76
N LYS A 501 -7.16 -5.68 13.40
CA LYS A 501 -6.42 -5.11 12.28
C LYS A 501 -4.91 -5.10 12.53
N ASN A 502 -4.49 -4.71 13.74
CA ASN A 502 -3.07 -4.71 14.10
C ASN A 502 -2.50 -6.14 14.04
N LEU A 503 -3.23 -7.13 14.56
CA LEU A 503 -2.86 -8.54 14.42
C LEU A 503 -2.82 -8.96 12.94
N ARG A 504 -3.82 -8.58 12.13
CA ARG A 504 -3.84 -8.88 10.68
C ARG A 504 -2.59 -8.36 9.97
N ARG A 505 -2.20 -7.11 10.25
CA ARG A 505 -1.00 -6.46 9.70
C ARG A 505 0.28 -7.19 10.13
N VAL A 506 0.41 -7.49 11.42
CA VAL A 506 1.54 -8.23 11.97
C VAL A 506 1.70 -9.58 11.27
N PHE A 507 0.62 -10.36 11.15
CA PHE A 507 0.68 -11.65 10.47
C PHE A 507 0.97 -11.50 8.96
N ALA A 508 0.33 -10.57 8.26
CA ALA A 508 0.56 -10.35 6.82
C ALA A 508 2.02 -9.96 6.52
N ALA A 509 2.60 -9.08 7.34
CA ALA A 509 4.00 -8.69 7.20
C ALA A 509 4.95 -9.86 7.55
N ALA A 510 4.63 -10.64 8.58
CA ALA A 510 5.39 -11.83 8.97
C ALA A 510 5.30 -12.97 7.94
N GLU A 511 4.23 -13.04 7.16
CA GLU A 511 4.01 -14.05 6.10
C GLU A 511 4.84 -13.73 4.86
N THR A 512 5.07 -12.45 4.59
CA THR A 512 5.98 -11.97 3.55
C THR A 512 7.43 -12.34 3.90
N GLY A 513 7.87 -12.03 5.13
CA GLY A 513 9.26 -12.25 5.58
C GLY A 513 9.59 -13.64 6.14
N GLY A 514 8.59 -14.50 6.32
CA GLY A 514 8.77 -15.81 6.94
C GLY A 514 9.33 -15.74 8.36
N ALA A 515 8.97 -14.71 9.13
CA ALA A 515 9.58 -14.44 10.44
C ALA A 515 9.05 -15.37 11.55
N ILE A 516 9.68 -15.34 12.73
CA ILE A 516 9.15 -15.99 13.93
C ILE A 516 8.42 -14.92 14.75
N LEU A 517 7.16 -15.19 15.11
CA LEU A 517 6.35 -14.31 15.94
C LEU A 517 6.35 -14.80 17.38
N LEU A 518 6.80 -13.96 18.31
CA LEU A 518 6.77 -14.22 19.75
C LEU A 518 5.73 -13.31 20.42
N PHE A 519 4.60 -13.89 20.79
CA PHE A 519 3.55 -13.23 21.54
C PHE A 519 3.81 -13.37 23.04
N ASP A 520 4.22 -12.27 23.68
CA ASP A 520 4.52 -12.27 25.11
C ASP A 520 3.27 -12.00 25.97
N GLU A 521 3.30 -12.52 27.20
CA GLU A 521 2.24 -12.35 28.20
C GLU A 521 0.84 -12.80 27.74
N ALA A 522 0.78 -13.98 27.13
CA ALA A 522 -0.47 -14.56 26.63
C ALA A 522 -1.56 -14.65 27.72
N ASP A 523 -1.20 -14.87 28.99
CA ASP A 523 -2.15 -14.90 30.12
C ASP A 523 -2.97 -13.60 30.30
N ALA A 524 -2.49 -12.45 29.82
CA ALA A 524 -3.26 -11.21 29.82
C ALA A 524 -4.53 -11.30 28.95
N LEU A 525 -4.45 -12.06 27.85
CA LEU A 525 -5.55 -12.30 26.92
C LEU A 525 -6.35 -13.57 27.23
N PHE A 526 -5.67 -14.65 27.63
CA PHE A 526 -6.26 -15.98 27.72
C PHE A 526 -6.67 -16.39 29.14
N GLY A 527 -6.52 -15.53 30.16
CA GLY A 527 -6.86 -15.85 31.53
C GLY A 527 -8.34 -16.25 31.70
N ARG A 528 -8.61 -17.34 32.44
CA ARG A 528 -9.97 -17.77 32.83
C ARG A 528 -10.74 -16.60 33.46
N ARG A 529 -11.59 -15.93 32.69
CA ARG A 529 -12.53 -14.95 33.23
C ARG A 529 -13.83 -15.67 33.53
N SER A 530 -14.25 -15.53 34.79
CA SER A 530 -15.51 -16.01 35.35
C SER A 530 -16.72 -15.51 34.56
N GLU A 531 -17.79 -16.31 34.58
CA GLU A 531 -19.13 -16.10 34.03
C GLU A 531 -19.45 -14.67 33.55
N VAL A 532 -19.76 -14.59 32.26
CA VAL A 532 -20.28 -13.43 31.50
C VAL A 532 -21.23 -12.59 32.36
N LYS A 533 -20.78 -11.39 32.75
CA LYS A 533 -21.66 -10.36 33.35
C LYS A 533 -21.69 -9.04 32.57
N ASP A 534 -20.70 -8.75 31.74
CA ASP A 534 -20.64 -7.50 30.97
C ASP A 534 -20.51 -7.70 29.44
N SER A 535 -21.00 -6.72 28.69
CA SER A 535 -20.90 -6.67 27.23
C SER A 535 -19.43 -6.61 26.75
N HIS A 536 -18.52 -6.05 27.55
CA HIS A 536 -17.08 -5.99 27.26
C HIS A 536 -16.40 -7.38 27.25
N ASP A 537 -16.83 -8.33 28.09
CA ASP A 537 -16.22 -9.68 28.15
C ASP A 537 -16.53 -10.53 26.90
N ARG A 538 -17.61 -10.20 26.19
CA ARG A 538 -18.00 -10.92 24.97
C ARG A 538 -17.06 -10.58 23.80
N TYR A 539 -16.51 -9.37 23.76
CA TYR A 539 -15.60 -8.91 22.70
C TYR A 539 -14.18 -9.46 22.85
N ALA A 540 -13.68 -9.62 24.08
CA ALA A 540 -12.37 -10.22 24.34
C ALA A 540 -12.28 -11.68 23.84
N ASN A 541 -13.37 -12.45 23.94
CA ASN A 541 -13.44 -13.82 23.41
C ASN A 541 -13.37 -13.89 21.88
N ILE A 542 -13.88 -12.86 21.18
CA ILE A 542 -13.84 -12.76 19.72
C ILE A 542 -12.40 -12.46 19.26
N GLU A 543 -11.70 -11.54 19.92
CA GLU A 543 -10.29 -11.21 19.63
C GLU A 543 -9.35 -12.40 19.86
N VAL A 544 -9.55 -13.13 20.96
CA VAL A 544 -8.83 -14.38 21.28
C VAL A 544 -9.04 -15.46 20.21
N SER A 545 -10.30 -15.62 19.76
CA SER A 545 -10.64 -16.58 18.71
C SER A 545 -10.02 -16.20 17.36
N TYR A 546 -9.95 -14.91 17.06
CA TYR A 546 -9.29 -14.40 15.87
C TYR A 546 -7.78 -14.65 15.89
N LEU A 547 -7.10 -14.29 17.00
CA LEU A 547 -5.66 -14.52 17.16
C LEU A 547 -5.31 -16.01 16.94
N LEU A 548 -6.07 -16.91 17.54
CA LEU A 548 -5.95 -18.35 17.34
C LEU A 548 -6.08 -18.77 15.88
N GLN A 549 -7.16 -18.33 15.23
CA GLN A 549 -7.41 -18.66 13.83
C GLN A 549 -6.27 -18.16 12.94
N ARG A 550 -5.76 -16.95 13.19
CA ARG A 550 -4.62 -16.40 12.48
C ARG A 550 -3.34 -17.17 12.74
N MET A 551 -3.07 -17.58 13.98
CA MET A 551 -1.91 -18.43 14.32
C MET A 551 -1.95 -19.80 13.63
N GLU A 552 -3.13 -20.39 13.46
CA GLU A 552 -3.29 -21.66 12.74
C GLU A 552 -3.13 -21.51 11.22
N ALA A 553 -3.58 -20.39 10.68
CA ALA A 553 -3.46 -20.06 9.26
C ALA A 553 -2.03 -19.64 8.88
N TYR A 554 -1.33 -18.97 9.79
CA TYR A 554 0.01 -18.44 9.56
C TYR A 554 1.00 -19.55 9.23
N ARG A 555 1.58 -19.54 8.03
CA ARG A 555 2.50 -20.61 7.58
C ARG A 555 3.84 -20.65 8.33
N GLY A 556 4.17 -19.60 9.10
CA GLY A 556 5.38 -19.48 9.91
C GLY A 556 5.30 -20.13 11.30
N LEU A 557 6.24 -19.76 12.17
CA LEU A 557 6.28 -20.19 13.57
C LEU A 557 5.73 -19.07 14.46
N ALA A 558 4.64 -19.36 15.17
CA ALA A 558 4.06 -18.47 16.16
C ALA A 558 4.21 -19.08 17.57
N ILE A 559 4.93 -18.38 18.44
CA ILE A 559 5.25 -18.78 19.81
C ILE A 559 4.48 -17.88 20.77
N LEU A 560 3.75 -18.47 21.71
CA LEU A 560 3.13 -17.77 22.83
C LEU A 560 3.94 -18.03 24.09
N THR A 561 4.18 -17.01 24.90
CA THR A 561 4.76 -17.17 26.24
C THR A 561 3.75 -16.85 27.32
N THR A 562 3.72 -17.67 28.37
CA THR A 562 2.89 -17.41 29.56
C THR A 562 3.60 -17.84 30.83
N ASN A 563 3.33 -17.10 31.90
CA ASN A 563 3.79 -17.44 33.24
C ASN A 563 2.83 -18.41 33.96
N LEU A 564 1.55 -18.43 33.58
CA LEU A 564 0.48 -19.12 34.32
C LEU A 564 -0.25 -20.15 33.44
N LYS A 565 0.20 -21.41 33.46
CA LYS A 565 -0.45 -22.51 32.72
C LYS A 565 -1.94 -22.66 33.05
N SER A 566 -2.30 -22.48 34.32
CA SER A 566 -3.66 -22.64 34.82
C SER A 566 -4.63 -21.60 34.27
N ALA A 567 -4.11 -20.44 33.84
CA ALA A 567 -4.90 -19.35 33.29
C ALA A 567 -5.44 -19.68 31.89
N ILE A 568 -4.74 -20.54 31.13
CA ILE A 568 -5.10 -20.89 29.75
C ILE A 568 -6.22 -21.95 29.69
N ASP A 569 -7.18 -21.76 28.79
CA ASP A 569 -8.27 -22.71 28.53
C ASP A 569 -7.73 -24.06 28.00
N PRO A 570 -8.13 -25.22 28.57
CA PRO A 570 -7.82 -26.53 28.00
C PRO A 570 -8.21 -26.72 26.53
N ALA A 571 -9.28 -26.08 26.05
CA ALA A 571 -9.67 -26.11 24.64
C ALA A 571 -8.63 -25.44 23.73
N PHE A 572 -7.99 -24.38 24.22
CA PHE A 572 -6.91 -23.68 23.52
C PHE A 572 -5.65 -24.55 23.41
N LEU A 573 -5.28 -25.23 24.50
CA LEU A 573 -4.10 -26.11 24.51
C LEU A 573 -4.18 -27.23 23.46
N ARG A 574 -5.38 -27.68 23.10
CA ARG A 574 -5.59 -28.71 22.06
C ARG A 574 -5.33 -28.22 20.64
N ARG A 575 -5.40 -26.91 20.41
CA ARG A 575 -5.17 -26.28 19.10
C ARG A 575 -3.70 -25.98 18.84
N LEU A 576 -2.90 -25.92 19.91
CA LEU A 576 -1.46 -25.71 19.82
C LEU A 576 -0.74 -27.00 19.51
N ARG A 577 0.21 -26.95 18.57
CA ARG A 577 0.98 -28.14 18.18
C ARG A 577 2.02 -28.54 19.22
N PHE A 578 2.67 -27.55 19.84
CA PHE A 578 3.70 -27.78 20.84
C PHE A 578 3.38 -27.04 22.14
N VAL A 579 3.63 -27.71 23.27
CA VAL A 579 3.62 -27.09 24.59
C VAL A 579 4.92 -27.43 25.30
N VAL A 580 5.79 -26.44 25.45
CA VAL A 580 7.10 -26.60 26.07
C VAL A 580 7.05 -26.00 27.47
N GLN A 581 7.34 -26.82 28.48
CA GLN A 581 7.41 -26.37 29.87
C GLN A 581 8.83 -25.95 30.21
N PHE A 582 8.99 -24.81 30.87
CA PHE A 582 10.25 -24.27 31.35
C PHE A 582 10.24 -24.36 32.88
N PRO A 583 10.66 -25.51 33.44
CA PRO A 583 10.64 -25.70 34.88
C PRO A 583 11.64 -24.78 35.57
N PHE A 584 11.44 -24.57 36.87
CA PHE A 584 12.41 -23.89 37.69
C PHE A 584 13.73 -24.69 37.71
N PRO A 585 14.90 -24.04 37.52
CA PRO A 585 16.15 -24.77 37.36
C PRO A 585 16.59 -25.41 38.67
N ASP A 586 17.01 -26.68 38.63
CA ASP A 586 17.59 -27.37 39.77
C ASP A 586 19.02 -26.89 40.09
N ALA A 587 19.63 -27.39 41.17
CA ALA A 587 20.98 -26.98 41.56
C ALA A 587 22.05 -27.29 40.51
N THR A 588 21.91 -28.40 39.77
CA THR A 588 22.87 -28.77 38.71
C THR A 588 22.72 -27.85 37.49
N GLN A 589 21.49 -27.49 37.14
CA GLN A 589 21.18 -26.55 36.06
C GLN A 589 21.63 -25.14 36.43
N ARG A 590 21.39 -24.67 37.66
CA ARG A 590 21.88 -23.36 38.12
C ARG A 590 23.40 -23.28 38.12
N LEU A 591 24.10 -24.35 38.49
CA LEU A 591 25.56 -24.42 38.38
C LEU A 591 26.01 -24.20 36.94
N GLU A 592 25.35 -24.85 35.99
CA GLU A 592 25.66 -24.73 34.57
C GLU A 592 25.34 -23.33 34.03
N ILE A 593 24.23 -22.72 34.45
CA ILE A 593 23.91 -21.33 34.13
C ILE A 593 25.04 -20.42 34.64
N TRP A 594 25.45 -20.54 35.91
CA TRP A 594 26.53 -19.73 36.49
C TRP A 594 27.87 -19.86 35.75
N ARG A 595 28.21 -21.07 35.27
CA ARG A 595 29.43 -21.28 34.46
C ARG A 595 29.43 -20.46 33.17
N ARG A 596 28.25 -20.27 32.57
CA ARG A 596 28.09 -19.57 31.28
C ARG A 596 27.86 -18.06 31.43
N MET A 597 27.60 -17.56 32.65
CA MET A 597 27.29 -16.15 32.89
C MET A 597 28.47 -15.20 32.78
N PHE A 598 29.69 -15.66 33.05
CA PHE A 598 30.85 -14.79 33.10
C PHE A 598 31.60 -14.81 31.76
N PRO A 599 31.71 -13.66 31.05
CA PRO A 599 32.50 -13.58 29.84
C PRO A 599 33.99 -13.90 30.09
N PRO A 600 34.72 -14.44 29.10
CA PRO A 600 36.13 -14.82 29.28
C PRO A 600 37.06 -13.65 29.60
N LYS A 601 36.66 -12.41 29.27
CA LYS A 601 37.41 -11.19 29.58
C LYS A 601 37.15 -10.64 30.98
N LEU A 602 36.14 -11.14 31.69
CA LEU A 602 35.78 -10.62 33.00
C LEU A 602 36.81 -11.11 34.05
N PRO A 603 37.52 -10.21 34.76
CA PRO A 603 38.43 -10.64 35.80
C PRO A 603 37.64 -11.21 36.97
N THR A 604 37.92 -12.47 37.32
CA THR A 604 37.27 -13.19 38.42
C THR A 604 38.31 -13.75 39.37
N GLN A 605 38.03 -13.74 40.68
CA GLN A 605 38.95 -14.26 41.70
C GLN A 605 38.17 -14.97 42.80
N GLY A 606 38.54 -16.23 43.07
CA GLY A 606 37.99 -16.99 44.20
C GLY A 606 36.48 -17.29 44.10
N LEU A 607 35.93 -17.43 42.89
CA LEU A 607 34.52 -17.76 42.70
C LEU A 607 34.26 -19.26 42.96
N ASP A 608 33.28 -19.54 43.83
CA ASP A 608 32.78 -20.89 44.08
C ASP A 608 31.39 -21.05 43.47
N LEU A 609 31.34 -21.50 42.21
CA LEU A 609 30.10 -21.66 41.46
C LEU A 609 29.15 -22.68 42.12
N THR A 610 29.68 -23.64 42.86
CA THR A 610 28.89 -24.64 43.62
C THR A 610 28.10 -23.98 44.74
N LYS A 611 28.68 -22.97 45.40
CA LYS A 611 27.97 -22.15 46.38
C LYS A 611 26.95 -21.22 45.71
N LEU A 612 27.28 -20.61 44.57
CA LEU A 612 26.34 -19.77 43.82
C LEU A 612 25.10 -20.55 43.36
N ALA A 613 25.27 -21.82 42.98
CA ALA A 613 24.17 -22.69 42.57
C ALA A 613 23.14 -23.00 43.68
N ARG A 614 23.48 -22.71 44.96
CA ARG A 614 22.55 -22.85 46.09
C ARG A 614 21.46 -21.79 46.08
N LEU A 615 21.70 -20.62 45.48
CA LEU A 615 20.70 -19.56 45.37
C LEU A 615 19.47 -20.07 44.60
N ASN A 616 18.30 -20.04 45.24
CA ASN A 616 17.06 -20.53 44.65
C ASN A 616 16.38 -19.46 43.78
N VAL A 617 17.03 -19.09 42.68
CA VAL A 617 16.57 -18.07 41.73
C VAL A 617 16.60 -18.59 40.28
N PRO A 618 15.74 -18.07 39.39
CA PRO A 618 15.74 -18.47 37.99
C PRO A 618 16.90 -17.81 37.23
N GLY A 619 17.16 -18.26 36.00
CA GLY A 619 18.30 -17.83 35.18
C GLY A 619 18.35 -16.32 34.93
N GLY A 620 17.20 -15.66 34.75
CA GLY A 620 17.13 -14.21 34.57
C GLY A 620 17.68 -13.44 35.78
N ASN A 621 17.35 -13.86 36.99
CA ASN A 621 17.90 -13.25 38.21
C ASN A 621 19.38 -13.60 38.41
N ILE A 622 19.82 -14.80 38.05
CA ILE A 622 21.25 -15.16 38.05
C ILE A 622 22.04 -14.19 37.17
N ARG A 623 21.56 -13.89 35.96
CA ARG A 623 22.16 -12.90 35.05
C ARG A 623 22.22 -11.51 35.69
N ASN A 624 21.13 -11.05 36.31
CA ASN A 624 21.10 -9.76 36.99
C ASN A 624 22.12 -9.67 38.13
N ILE A 625 22.23 -10.74 38.94
CA ILE A 625 23.20 -10.81 40.05
C ILE A 625 24.62 -10.76 39.50
N ALA A 626 24.94 -11.54 38.47
CA ALA A 626 26.27 -11.56 37.85
C ALA A 626 26.65 -10.17 37.29
N LEU A 627 25.71 -9.52 36.59
CA LEU A 627 25.93 -8.20 36.00
C LEU A 627 26.12 -7.11 37.07
N ASN A 628 25.26 -7.09 38.10
CA ASN A 628 25.39 -6.13 39.20
C ASN A 628 26.70 -6.35 39.98
N ALA A 629 27.12 -7.60 40.19
CA ALA A 629 28.39 -7.90 40.83
C ALA A 629 29.59 -7.41 39.99
N ALA A 630 29.50 -7.48 38.65
CA ALA A 630 30.52 -6.93 37.76
C ALA A 630 30.62 -5.40 37.87
N PHE A 631 29.48 -4.70 37.96
CA PHE A 631 29.48 -3.25 38.18
C PHE A 631 30.08 -2.87 39.55
N LEU A 632 29.73 -3.59 40.62
CA LEU A 632 30.31 -3.37 41.95
C LEU A 632 31.83 -3.57 41.97
N ALA A 633 32.31 -4.63 41.31
CA ALA A 633 33.73 -4.91 41.20
C ALA A 633 34.48 -3.87 40.37
N ALA A 634 33.87 -3.40 39.28
CA ALA A 634 34.43 -2.36 38.42
C ALA A 634 34.55 -1.00 39.15
N ASP A 635 33.55 -0.62 39.94
CA ASP A 635 33.58 0.59 40.77
C ASP A 635 34.69 0.52 41.84
N ALA A 636 34.88 -0.67 42.44
CA ALA A 636 35.96 -0.92 43.39
C ALA A 636 37.35 -1.06 42.74
N GLY A 637 37.44 -1.18 41.41
CA GLY A 637 38.70 -1.42 40.70
C GLY A 637 39.31 -2.81 40.95
N GLU A 638 38.50 -3.81 41.30
CA GLU A 638 38.94 -5.15 41.69
C GLU A 638 38.30 -6.25 40.80
N PRO A 639 38.86 -7.47 40.75
CA PRO A 639 38.19 -8.62 40.15
C PRO A 639 36.85 -8.96 40.82
N VAL A 640 35.94 -9.59 40.09
CA VAL A 640 34.69 -10.11 40.66
C VAL A 640 35.01 -11.22 41.65
N GLN A 641 34.55 -11.04 42.89
CA GLN A 641 34.77 -11.91 44.05
C GLN A 641 33.42 -12.25 44.69
N MET A 642 33.41 -13.25 45.59
CA MET A 642 32.21 -13.68 46.31
C MET A 642 31.53 -12.53 47.09
N LYS A 643 32.29 -11.55 47.59
CA LYS A 643 31.76 -10.36 48.30
C LYS A 643 30.84 -9.50 47.41
N HIS A 644 31.21 -9.30 46.14
CA HIS A 644 30.43 -8.54 45.17
C HIS A 644 29.14 -9.30 44.80
N LEU A 645 29.24 -10.62 44.63
CA LEU A 645 28.09 -11.48 44.35
C LEU A 645 27.12 -11.54 45.54
N LEU A 646 27.62 -11.54 46.78
CA LEU A 646 26.78 -11.50 47.98
C LEU A 646 25.93 -10.22 48.01
N GLN A 647 26.57 -9.06 47.82
CA GLN A 647 25.89 -7.77 47.83
C GLN A 647 24.88 -7.64 46.68
N ALA A 648 25.25 -8.13 45.48
CA ALA A 648 24.34 -8.18 44.34
C ALA A 648 23.15 -9.13 44.58
N ALA A 649 23.39 -10.31 45.17
CA ALA A 649 22.34 -11.26 45.51
C ALA A 649 21.38 -10.70 46.58
N GLN A 650 21.89 -10.01 47.61
CA GLN A 650 21.06 -9.34 48.62
C GLN A 650 20.14 -8.29 48.00
N SER A 651 20.69 -7.48 47.11
CA SER A 651 19.93 -6.45 46.40
C SER A 651 18.84 -7.06 45.51
N GLU A 652 19.15 -8.15 44.80
CA GLU A 652 18.19 -8.83 43.93
C GLU A 652 17.10 -9.57 44.73
N TYR A 653 17.44 -10.22 45.84
CA TYR A 653 16.46 -10.87 46.72
C TYR A 653 15.51 -9.85 47.37
N THR A 654 16.02 -8.67 47.72
CA THR A 654 15.21 -7.57 48.26
C THR A 654 14.18 -7.09 47.22
N LYS A 655 14.56 -6.98 45.94
CA LYS A 655 13.61 -6.67 44.85
C LYS A 655 12.55 -7.76 44.65
N LEU A 656 12.91 -9.02 44.92
CA LEU A 656 11.99 -10.16 44.85
C LEU A 656 11.11 -10.30 46.10
N GLU A 657 11.23 -9.39 47.07
CA GLU A 657 10.57 -9.48 48.39
C GLU A 657 10.86 -10.80 49.13
N LYS A 658 12.04 -11.39 48.87
CA LYS A 658 12.52 -12.63 49.51
C LYS A 658 13.70 -12.33 50.43
N SER A 659 13.82 -13.09 51.51
CA SER A 659 15.00 -13.06 52.37
C SER A 659 16.01 -14.13 51.97
N LEU A 660 17.29 -13.78 51.94
CA LEU A 660 18.38 -14.76 51.79
C LEU A 660 18.49 -15.58 53.07
N THR A 661 18.50 -16.90 52.92
CA THR A 661 18.68 -17.81 54.06
C THR A 661 20.17 -18.05 54.34
N SER A 662 20.53 -18.26 55.61
CA SER A 662 21.92 -18.60 56.00
C SER A 662 22.44 -19.87 55.34
N THR A 663 21.55 -20.78 54.93
CA THR A 663 21.85 -21.98 54.15
C THR A 663 22.28 -21.70 52.71
N GLU A 664 21.76 -20.63 52.09
CA GLU A 664 22.10 -20.23 50.71
C GLU A 664 23.46 -19.53 50.63
N VAL A 665 23.77 -18.69 51.63
CA VAL A 665 24.97 -17.83 51.65
C VAL A 665 26.06 -18.28 52.62
N GLY A 666 25.87 -19.43 53.28
CA GLY A 666 26.85 -20.01 54.19
C GLY A 666 28.21 -20.24 53.51
N GLY A 667 29.26 -19.60 54.04
CA GLY A 667 30.65 -19.74 53.59
C GLY A 667 31.04 -18.91 52.38
N TRP A 668 30.33 -17.82 52.07
CA TRP A 668 30.69 -16.86 51.02
C TRP A 668 31.72 -15.81 51.45
N ILE A 669 31.85 -15.57 52.76
CA ILE A 669 32.84 -14.69 53.40
C ILE A 669 33.58 -15.49 54.46
#